data_AF-A0A7Y7P1C5-F1
#
_entry.id   AF-A0A7Y7P1C5-F1
#
_cell.length_a   1.000
_cell.length_b   1.000
_cell.length_c   1.000
_cell.angle_alpha   90.00
_cell.angle_beta   90.00
_cell.angle_gamma   90.00
#
_symmetry.space_group_name_H-M   'P 1'
#
loop_
_entity.id
_entity.type
_entity.pdbx_description
1 polymer ?
#
loop_
_entity_poly.entity_id
_entity_poly.type
_entity_poly.pdbx_seq_one_letter_code
_entity_poly.pdbx_strand_id
1 'polypeptide(L)'
;MKIRYNGLILLDIILFSIGLIQCTKRDKVEVIPSIAQVSESHVAISWKSKSPYVGKVYYKAVGSKDKKQPVATDKLGKTMNHEVEIQGLQPSTQYLYWIDGMEKKYQFQTKSVQNGSFAFLLTTDSDDQNYVAAVQAEACSFVLTNNQIRSEKLNACAPYVPIFTVKPSDWSIDWSGLWLVVLDKDTDISLALNATGCHTLGVLVSSELINNLSKDNPFHQKLLAHNETSSTPVSFVGIFNSNASLQRLDGIAYFGLAQGKSDNDINSFTLVMNVDVESTSAFFISGNKELMLKEPPLQGKRTCQDCRRLAEKGAYEEGIKAYKQFIESNKGNYQIDDAYFAIAEIYDSKLFQFPQALEWYNRLVKDFSSSSLVPLANQRISYISNYNDADFKPLAAFERIKTQEFAKAKSSQENQVMVLDMLAEIIAQYPNSKLVPVMQLWIANQYQLINVEKAIDVYAKLINQYPDFSKTNEVLIKMGETYYNNSQWDRAYEIYVKAASQYSNLKETIDSQLKRIKRNIVRIQLNYITQAILYLILLVMILLPPRELKFSGWKTLLLGFIINFTLLFFFSWIYREEFPSVQGMTLLVLALSTAIILSVFTAITFTNKSFFKNRFLSILFGNLLGVITLICGLYQGIYHIYVHYLVVLGL
;
A
#
# COMPACT_ATOMS: atom_id res chain seq x y z
N MET A 1 -15.20 0.84 7.89
CA MET A 1 -15.48 0.21 9.19
C MET A 1 -14.22 0.27 10.05
N LYS A 2 -13.91 1.43 10.64
CA LYS A 2 -12.81 1.56 11.61
C LYS A 2 -13.31 0.92 12.90
N ILE A 3 -12.67 -0.18 13.28
CA ILE A 3 -12.88 -0.94 14.51
C ILE A 3 -12.71 0.03 15.69
N ARG A 4 -13.82 0.51 16.23
CA ARG A 4 -13.88 1.38 17.40
C ARG A 4 -14.85 0.82 18.44
N TYR A 5 -14.84 -0.50 18.64
CA TYR A 5 -15.56 -1.17 19.73
C TYR A 5 -14.78 -2.35 20.30
N ASN A 6 -13.44 -2.23 20.40
CA ASN A 6 -12.60 -3.24 21.05
C ASN A 6 -12.71 -3.24 22.58
N GLY A 7 -13.22 -2.18 23.21
CA GLY A 7 -13.19 -2.05 24.68
C GLY A 7 -14.16 -2.97 25.44
N LEU A 8 -15.37 -3.20 24.93
CA LEU A 8 -16.41 -3.98 25.62
C LEU A 8 -16.24 -5.48 25.44
N ILE A 9 -15.85 -5.93 24.25
CA ILE A 9 -15.49 -7.34 23.99
C ILE A 9 -14.22 -7.71 24.77
N LEU A 10 -13.26 -6.78 24.90
CA LEU A 10 -12.14 -6.99 25.81
C LEU A 10 -12.60 -7.09 27.26
N LEU A 11 -13.58 -6.32 27.74
CA LEU A 11 -14.01 -6.39 29.15
C LEU A 11 -14.60 -7.77 29.50
N ASP A 12 -15.39 -8.34 28.58
CA ASP A 12 -15.97 -9.69 28.73
C ASP A 12 -14.91 -10.80 28.58
N ILE A 13 -13.88 -10.59 27.75
CA ILE A 13 -12.72 -11.50 27.62
C ILE A 13 -11.75 -11.34 28.81
N ILE A 14 -11.59 -10.14 29.37
CA ILE A 14 -10.72 -9.82 30.51
C ILE A 14 -11.23 -10.51 31.77
N LEU A 15 -12.55 -10.58 31.96
CA LEU A 15 -13.15 -11.32 33.07
C LEU A 15 -12.90 -12.85 33.00
N PHE A 16 -12.55 -13.38 31.83
CA PHE A 16 -12.21 -14.80 31.63
C PHE A 16 -10.69 -15.06 31.52
N SER A 17 -9.87 -14.04 31.27
CA SER A 17 -8.42 -14.18 30.98
C SER A 17 -7.48 -13.86 32.15
N ILE A 18 -7.99 -13.48 33.33
CA ILE A 18 -7.15 -13.28 34.54
C ILE A 18 -6.67 -14.63 35.16
N GLY A 19 -7.04 -15.78 34.59
CA GLY A 19 -6.69 -17.10 35.11
C GLY A 19 -5.41 -17.76 34.57
N LEU A 20 -4.82 -17.29 33.46
CA LEU A 20 -3.69 -17.98 32.83
C LEU A 20 -2.83 -17.00 32.03
N ILE A 21 -1.80 -16.43 32.65
CA ILE A 21 -0.46 -16.17 32.04
C ILE A 21 0.51 -15.96 33.21
N GLN A 22 1.20 -17.02 33.61
CA GLN A 22 2.56 -16.93 34.11
C GLN A 22 3.37 -18.02 33.41
N CYS A 23 4.06 -17.63 32.34
CA CYS A 23 5.25 -18.32 31.84
C CYS A 23 6.12 -17.33 31.07
N THR A 24 7.14 -16.85 31.77
CA THR A 24 8.53 -16.75 31.30
C THR A 24 8.77 -16.34 29.83
N LYS A 25 8.83 -15.03 29.58
CA LYS A 25 9.71 -14.52 28.52
C LYS A 25 11.16 -14.75 28.95
N ARG A 26 11.84 -15.70 28.30
CA ARG A 26 13.29 -15.65 28.14
C ARG A 26 13.55 -14.79 26.91
N ASP A 27 14.30 -13.71 27.08
CA ASP A 27 14.84 -12.96 25.96
C ASP A 27 15.83 -13.84 25.19
N LYS A 28 15.34 -14.50 24.13
CA LYS A 28 16.21 -15.05 23.09
C LYS A 28 16.73 -13.86 22.30
N VAL A 29 17.99 -13.51 22.50
CA VAL A 29 18.70 -12.56 21.64
C VAL A 29 18.64 -13.08 20.21
N GLU A 30 18.06 -12.29 19.33
CA GLU A 30 17.77 -12.63 17.94
C GLU A 30 19.09 -12.70 17.14
N VAL A 31 19.47 -13.89 16.67
CA VAL A 31 20.57 -14.06 15.70
C VAL A 31 20.01 -13.74 14.32
N ILE A 32 20.50 -12.66 13.72
CA ILE A 32 20.07 -12.18 12.40
C ILE A 32 21.13 -12.65 11.38
N PRO A 33 20.81 -13.58 10.47
CA PRO A 33 21.67 -13.92 9.35
C PRO A 33 21.71 -12.80 8.32
N SER A 34 22.87 -12.67 7.67
CA SER A 34 23.11 -11.79 6.54
C SER A 34 23.50 -12.63 5.32
N ILE A 35 23.07 -12.20 4.15
CA ILE A 35 23.45 -12.84 2.89
C ILE A 35 24.77 -12.22 2.45
N ALA A 36 25.84 -13.03 2.46
CA ALA A 36 27.18 -12.58 2.09
C ALA A 36 27.37 -12.48 0.56
N GLN A 37 26.78 -13.43 -0.18
CA GLN A 37 26.86 -13.48 -1.64
C GLN A 37 25.62 -14.18 -2.22
N VAL A 38 25.12 -13.72 -3.37
CA VAL A 38 24.05 -14.38 -4.14
C VAL A 38 24.47 -14.42 -5.61
N SER A 39 24.23 -15.55 -6.27
CA SER A 39 24.41 -15.73 -7.71
C SER A 39 23.16 -16.41 -8.31
N GLU A 40 23.24 -16.83 -9.57
CA GLU A 40 22.17 -17.53 -10.27
C GLU A 40 21.86 -18.91 -9.65
N SER A 41 22.86 -19.57 -9.06
CA SER A 41 22.73 -20.93 -8.55
C SER A 41 23.37 -21.18 -7.17
N HIS A 42 23.85 -20.13 -6.52
CA HIS A 42 24.56 -20.23 -5.25
C HIS A 42 24.28 -19.02 -4.34
N VAL A 43 24.21 -19.27 -3.02
CA VAL A 43 24.15 -18.23 -1.98
C VAL A 43 25.10 -18.58 -0.83
N ALA A 44 25.73 -17.57 -0.24
CA ALA A 44 26.47 -17.66 1.01
C ALA A 44 25.73 -16.90 2.11
N ILE A 45 25.44 -17.57 3.23
CA ILE A 45 24.70 -17.00 4.37
C ILE A 45 25.63 -16.99 5.58
N SER A 46 25.78 -15.82 6.19
CA SER A 46 26.68 -15.63 7.33
C SER A 46 25.97 -15.05 8.55
N TRP A 47 26.36 -15.47 9.75
CA TRP A 47 25.86 -14.93 11.01
C TRP A 47 26.85 -15.13 12.16
N LYS A 48 26.64 -14.40 13.27
CA LYS A 48 27.47 -14.52 14.47
C LYS A 48 26.68 -15.08 15.64
N SER A 49 27.24 -16.07 16.34
CA SER A 49 26.64 -16.70 17.53
C SER A 49 27.41 -16.36 18.81
N LYS A 50 26.74 -16.53 19.97
CA LYS A 50 27.37 -16.36 21.29
C LYS A 50 28.31 -17.51 21.69
N SER A 51 28.09 -18.70 21.15
CA SER A 51 28.88 -19.90 21.43
C SER A 51 29.23 -20.63 20.13
N PRO A 52 30.38 -21.32 20.06
CA PRO A 52 30.81 -22.01 18.85
C PRO A 52 29.98 -23.27 18.61
N TYR A 53 29.44 -23.42 17.41
CA TYR A 53 28.74 -24.63 16.95
C TYR A 53 28.90 -24.80 15.43
N VAL A 54 28.44 -25.91 14.86
CA VAL A 54 28.43 -26.12 13.41
C VAL A 54 27.15 -25.52 12.84
N GLY A 55 27.27 -24.43 12.10
CA GLY A 55 26.14 -23.78 11.46
C GLY A 55 25.42 -24.70 10.49
N LYS A 56 24.08 -24.70 10.52
CA LYS A 56 23.23 -25.45 9.58
C LYS A 56 22.12 -24.55 9.07
N VAL A 57 21.97 -24.50 7.75
CA VAL A 57 20.91 -23.75 7.08
C VAL A 57 20.02 -24.72 6.32
N TYR A 58 18.74 -24.72 6.67
CA TYR A 58 17.70 -25.39 5.89
C TYR A 58 17.13 -24.42 4.88
N TYR A 59 16.81 -24.90 3.68
CA TYR A 59 16.24 -24.06 2.64
C TYR A 59 15.20 -24.80 1.79
N LYS A 60 14.32 -24.05 1.12
CA LYS A 60 13.38 -24.57 0.12
C LYS A 60 12.92 -23.47 -0.84
N ALA A 61 12.62 -23.81 -2.09
CA ALA A 61 11.99 -22.86 -3.01
C ALA A 61 10.57 -22.49 -2.52
N VAL A 62 10.20 -21.22 -2.65
CA VAL A 62 8.85 -20.72 -2.32
C VAL A 62 7.85 -21.41 -3.26
N GLY A 63 6.80 -21.99 -2.69
CA GLY A 63 5.80 -22.76 -3.45
C GLY A 63 6.15 -24.24 -3.70
N SER A 64 7.36 -24.71 -3.33
CA SER A 64 7.68 -26.14 -3.44
C SER A 64 6.81 -26.99 -2.50
N LYS A 65 6.27 -28.09 -3.05
CA LYS A 65 5.50 -29.12 -2.33
C LYS A 65 6.38 -30.21 -1.72
N ASP A 66 7.69 -30.14 -1.90
CA ASP A 66 8.60 -31.15 -1.36
C ASP A 66 8.64 -31.14 0.17
N LYS A 67 8.42 -32.32 0.76
CA LYS A 67 8.49 -32.51 2.22
C LYS A 67 9.93 -32.55 2.73
N LYS A 68 10.90 -32.87 1.87
CA LYS A 68 12.33 -32.91 2.22
C LYS A 68 12.92 -31.50 2.09
N GLN A 69 13.54 -31.04 3.17
CA GLN A 69 14.20 -29.74 3.23
C GLN A 69 15.71 -29.99 3.11
N PRO A 70 16.35 -29.62 1.99
CA PRO A 70 17.79 -29.71 1.91
C PRO A 70 18.46 -28.85 2.99
N VAL A 71 19.60 -29.33 3.48
CA VAL A 71 20.39 -28.69 4.53
C VAL A 71 21.80 -28.47 4.02
N ALA A 72 22.32 -27.26 4.22
CA ALA A 72 23.73 -26.92 4.03
C ALA A 72 24.38 -26.72 5.40
N THR A 73 25.64 -27.13 5.52
CA THR A 73 26.42 -27.11 6.76
C THR A 73 27.64 -26.22 6.59
N ASP A 74 28.00 -25.53 7.66
CA ASP A 74 29.21 -24.73 7.75
C ASP A 74 30.44 -25.62 7.58
N LYS A 75 31.31 -25.24 6.63
CA LYS A 75 32.55 -25.97 6.30
C LYS A 75 33.68 -25.67 7.30
N LEU A 76 33.59 -24.60 8.09
CA LEU A 76 34.59 -24.15 9.08
C LEU A 76 34.47 -24.88 10.43
N GLY A 77 33.50 -25.78 10.60
CA GLY A 77 33.33 -26.57 11.82
C GLY A 77 32.69 -25.78 12.96
N LYS A 78 33.19 -25.94 14.20
CA LYS A 78 32.63 -25.24 15.38
C LYS A 78 33.21 -23.83 15.48
N THR A 79 32.43 -22.84 15.09
CA THR A 79 32.86 -21.43 15.07
C THR A 79 31.76 -20.51 15.60
N MET A 80 32.15 -19.30 16.04
CA MET A 80 31.22 -18.23 16.41
C MET A 80 30.80 -17.36 15.21
N ASN A 81 31.59 -17.36 14.13
CA ASN A 81 31.28 -16.69 12.87
C ASN A 81 30.97 -17.78 11.85
N HIS A 82 29.69 -17.93 11.52
CA HIS A 82 29.23 -18.99 10.65
C HIS A 82 29.15 -18.48 9.22
N GLU A 83 29.51 -19.32 8.27
CA GLU A 83 29.30 -19.09 6.84
C GLU A 83 28.88 -20.39 6.17
N VAL A 84 27.65 -20.42 5.66
CA VAL A 84 27.05 -21.59 5.03
C VAL A 84 26.77 -21.29 3.57
N GLU A 85 27.42 -22.06 2.71
CA GLU A 85 27.24 -22.02 1.26
C GLU A 85 26.18 -23.01 0.81
N ILE A 86 25.20 -22.53 0.05
CA ILE A 86 24.21 -23.36 -0.64
C ILE A 86 24.49 -23.29 -2.13
N GLN A 87 24.58 -24.44 -2.80
CA GLN A 87 24.87 -24.56 -4.23
C GLN A 87 23.74 -25.32 -4.94
N GLY A 88 23.62 -25.17 -6.27
CA GLY A 88 22.63 -25.88 -7.09
C GLY A 88 21.22 -25.28 -7.05
N LEU A 89 21.11 -23.99 -6.72
CA LEU A 89 19.85 -23.26 -6.73
C LEU A 89 19.39 -22.97 -8.17
N GLN A 90 18.09 -22.80 -8.34
CA GLN A 90 17.49 -22.38 -9.60
C GLN A 90 17.61 -20.86 -9.74
N PRO A 91 17.95 -20.32 -10.92
CA PRO A 91 17.96 -18.89 -11.17
C PRO A 91 16.57 -18.25 -11.02
N SER A 92 16.52 -16.94 -10.81
CA SER A 92 15.28 -16.15 -10.66
C SER A 92 14.26 -16.72 -9.66
N THR A 93 14.70 -17.50 -8.69
CA THR A 93 13.83 -18.30 -7.81
C THR A 93 13.93 -17.79 -6.39
N GLN A 94 12.76 -17.61 -5.75
CA GLN A 94 12.68 -17.25 -4.35
C GLN A 94 12.84 -18.48 -3.47
N TYR A 95 13.66 -18.37 -2.44
CA TYR A 95 13.94 -19.40 -1.45
C TYR A 95 13.59 -18.91 -0.05
N LEU A 96 12.98 -19.80 0.73
CA LEU A 96 12.86 -19.69 2.18
C LEU A 96 14.02 -20.42 2.84
N TYR A 97 14.67 -19.82 3.82
CA TYR A 97 15.72 -20.46 4.61
C TYR A 97 15.60 -20.17 6.11
N TRP A 98 16.19 -21.01 6.95
CA TRP A 98 16.31 -20.78 8.38
C TRP A 98 17.50 -21.54 8.96
N ILE A 99 18.05 -21.01 10.05
CA ILE A 99 19.15 -21.64 10.79
C ILE A 99 18.55 -22.72 11.71
N ASP A 100 19.25 -23.84 11.85
CA ASP A 100 18.87 -24.92 12.78
C ASP A 100 18.65 -24.40 14.22
N GLY A 101 17.54 -24.80 14.84
CA GLY A 101 17.13 -24.34 16.17
C GLY A 101 16.50 -22.94 16.25
N MET A 102 16.35 -22.22 15.13
CA MET A 102 15.70 -20.90 15.07
C MET A 102 14.28 -20.99 14.51
N GLU A 103 13.33 -20.29 15.14
CA GLU A 103 11.92 -20.27 14.70
C GLU A 103 11.68 -19.34 13.50
N LYS A 104 12.50 -18.29 13.37
CA LYS A 104 12.37 -17.28 12.32
C LYS A 104 12.88 -17.83 10.98
N LYS A 105 12.05 -17.66 9.95
CA LYS A 105 12.38 -17.97 8.56
C LYS A 105 12.70 -16.68 7.82
N TYR A 106 13.64 -16.78 6.91
CA TYR A 106 14.15 -15.71 6.08
C TYR A 106 13.93 -16.07 4.61
N GLN A 107 13.99 -15.09 3.72
CA GLN A 107 13.86 -15.31 2.28
C GLN A 107 15.04 -14.68 1.54
N PHE A 108 15.35 -15.23 0.36
CA PHE A 108 16.24 -14.59 -0.61
C PHE A 108 15.77 -14.96 -2.02
N GLN A 109 16.23 -14.22 -3.02
CA GLN A 109 15.99 -14.51 -4.43
C GLN A 109 17.32 -14.68 -5.15
N THR A 110 17.47 -15.76 -5.92
CA THR A 110 18.65 -15.95 -6.79
C THR A 110 18.63 -14.98 -7.97
N LYS A 111 19.82 -14.67 -8.48
CA LYS A 111 20.00 -13.76 -9.63
C LYS A 111 19.28 -14.31 -10.88
N SER A 112 18.82 -13.41 -11.74
CA SER A 112 18.21 -13.76 -13.02
C SER A 112 19.25 -14.10 -14.08
N VAL A 113 18.92 -15.04 -14.97
CA VAL A 113 19.76 -15.42 -16.13
C VAL A 113 19.72 -14.34 -17.23
N GLN A 114 18.68 -13.51 -17.28
CA GLN A 114 18.54 -12.45 -18.26
C GLN A 114 18.89 -11.08 -17.65
N ASN A 115 19.81 -10.36 -18.29
CA ASN A 115 20.05 -8.94 -18.03
C ASN A 115 18.81 -8.13 -18.44
N GLY A 116 18.28 -7.32 -17.54
CA GLY A 116 17.02 -6.60 -17.73
C GLY A 116 16.88 -5.48 -16.71
N SER A 117 15.83 -4.68 -16.86
CA SER A 117 15.61 -3.48 -16.03
C SER A 117 15.33 -3.85 -14.57
N PHE A 118 15.95 -3.16 -13.63
CA PHE A 118 15.70 -3.33 -12.20
C PHE A 118 15.97 -2.06 -11.40
N ALA A 119 15.41 -1.99 -10.19
CA ALA A 119 15.70 -0.94 -9.23
C ALA A 119 16.42 -1.50 -8.00
N PHE A 120 17.32 -0.73 -7.39
CA PHE A 120 17.91 -1.05 -6.09
C PHE A 120 18.03 0.20 -5.22
N LEU A 121 18.00 0.02 -3.90
CA LEU A 121 18.11 1.12 -2.95
C LEU A 121 19.56 1.26 -2.49
N LEU A 122 20.10 2.48 -2.44
CA LEU A 122 21.39 2.79 -1.79
C LEU A 122 21.15 3.78 -0.64
N THR A 123 21.57 3.42 0.58
CA THR A 123 21.30 4.24 1.77
C THR A 123 22.38 4.17 2.86
N THR A 124 22.58 5.27 3.57
CA THR A 124 23.40 5.34 4.80
C THR A 124 22.56 5.49 6.08
N ASP A 125 21.24 5.64 5.95
CA ASP A 125 20.34 5.90 7.07
C ASP A 125 19.87 4.59 7.73
N SER A 126 20.13 4.47 9.03
CA SER A 126 19.75 3.32 9.83
C SER A 126 18.36 3.43 10.47
N ASP A 127 17.68 4.59 10.42
CA ASP A 127 16.56 4.87 11.34
C ASP A 127 15.33 5.64 10.77
N ASP A 128 15.03 5.56 9.48
CA ASP A 128 13.94 6.38 8.89
C ASP A 128 12.68 5.61 8.43
N GLN A 129 11.48 6.14 8.70
CA GLN A 129 10.23 5.66 8.08
C GLN A 129 10.29 5.75 6.54
N ASN A 130 11.15 6.62 6.01
CA ASN A 130 11.35 6.86 4.58
C ASN A 130 11.95 5.66 3.83
N TYR A 131 12.88 4.88 4.42
CA TYR A 131 13.45 3.71 3.72
C TYR A 131 12.46 2.55 3.64
N VAL A 132 11.64 2.33 4.68
CA VAL A 132 10.60 1.30 4.69
C VAL A 132 9.53 1.62 3.65
N ALA A 133 9.13 2.89 3.55
CA ALA A 133 8.17 3.34 2.56
C ALA A 133 8.70 3.18 1.12
N ALA A 134 9.98 3.48 0.87
CA ALA A 134 10.60 3.30 -0.44
C ALA A 134 10.62 1.82 -0.87
N VAL A 135 11.05 0.91 0.02
CA VAL A 135 11.05 -0.54 -0.27
C VAL A 135 9.63 -1.12 -0.40
N GLN A 136 8.62 -0.51 0.23
CA GLN A 136 7.22 -0.91 0.05
C GLN A 136 6.60 -0.36 -1.25
N ALA A 137 7.00 0.83 -1.68
CA ALA A 137 6.45 1.50 -2.86
C ALA A 137 7.08 1.00 -4.17
N GLU A 138 8.33 0.51 -4.12
CA GLU A 138 9.07 0.06 -5.29
C GLU A 138 9.52 -1.40 -5.16
N ALA A 139 9.48 -2.15 -6.27
CA ALA A 139 10.02 -3.50 -6.33
C ALA A 139 11.56 -3.47 -6.40
N CYS A 140 12.21 -3.15 -5.27
CA CYS A 140 13.67 -3.16 -5.17
C CYS A 140 14.21 -4.59 -5.27
N SER A 141 15.21 -4.80 -6.11
CA SER A 141 15.91 -6.09 -6.25
C SER A 141 16.90 -6.37 -5.12
N PHE A 142 17.51 -5.32 -4.56
CA PHE A 142 18.37 -5.39 -3.37
C PHE A 142 18.48 -4.01 -2.69
N VAL A 143 19.01 -4.00 -1.47
CA VAL A 143 19.38 -2.79 -0.73
C VAL A 143 20.89 -2.82 -0.51
N LEU A 144 21.58 -1.74 -0.86
CA LEU A 144 22.99 -1.52 -0.59
C LEU A 144 23.14 -0.46 0.51
N THR A 145 23.97 -0.73 1.50
CA THR A 145 24.17 0.19 2.63
C THR A 145 25.62 0.23 3.09
N ASN A 146 26.08 1.41 3.52
CA ASN A 146 27.41 1.58 4.13
C ASN A 146 27.37 1.56 5.67
N ASN A 147 26.24 1.19 6.28
CA ASN A 147 26.11 1.10 7.74
C ASN A 147 25.27 -0.14 8.16
N GLN A 148 25.29 -0.52 9.44
CA GLN A 148 24.44 -1.60 9.94
C GLN A 148 22.97 -1.12 10.06
N ILE A 149 22.12 -1.54 9.14
CA ILE A 149 20.66 -1.28 9.21
C ILE A 149 20.02 -2.18 10.28
N ARG A 150 19.13 -1.61 11.11
CA ARG A 150 18.23 -2.39 11.99
C ARG A 150 17.19 -3.11 11.13
N SER A 151 17.52 -4.33 10.71
CA SER A 151 16.75 -5.12 9.73
C SER A 151 15.34 -5.51 10.17
N GLU A 152 14.93 -5.29 11.43
CA GLU A 152 13.64 -5.75 11.97
C GLU A 152 12.42 -5.23 11.19
N LYS A 153 12.39 -3.93 10.82
CA LYS A 153 11.27 -3.34 10.06
C LYS A 153 11.27 -3.74 8.58
N LEU A 154 12.45 -3.82 7.96
CA LEU A 154 12.58 -4.24 6.55
C LEU A 154 12.17 -5.71 6.40
N ASN A 155 12.60 -6.57 7.32
CA ASN A 155 12.23 -7.98 7.40
C ASN A 155 10.72 -8.18 7.58
N ALA A 156 10.01 -7.24 8.20
CA ALA A 156 8.55 -7.30 8.33
C ALA A 156 7.82 -6.92 7.02
N CYS A 157 8.43 -6.08 6.17
CA CYS A 157 7.79 -5.50 4.99
C CYS A 157 8.18 -6.20 3.68
N ALA A 158 9.46 -6.52 3.50
CA ALA A 158 10.01 -7.14 2.29
C ALA A 158 11.13 -8.15 2.67
N PRO A 159 10.79 -9.27 3.33
CA PRO A 159 11.75 -10.23 3.89
C PRO A 159 12.64 -10.95 2.86
N TYR A 160 12.37 -10.75 1.57
CA TYR A 160 13.05 -11.38 0.44
C TYR A 160 14.12 -10.49 -0.21
N VAL A 161 14.14 -9.20 0.09
CA VAL A 161 15.08 -8.25 -0.52
C VAL A 161 16.45 -8.40 0.16
N PRO A 162 17.51 -8.83 -0.56
CA PRO A 162 18.84 -8.96 0.03
C PRO A 162 19.39 -7.59 0.41
N ILE A 163 20.03 -7.52 1.59
CA ILE A 163 20.70 -6.33 2.10
C ILE A 163 22.20 -6.58 2.06
N PHE A 164 22.91 -5.80 1.24
CA PHE A 164 24.37 -5.82 1.14
C PHE A 164 24.95 -4.68 1.98
N THR A 165 25.81 -5.03 2.94
CA THR A 165 26.57 -4.04 3.71
C THR A 165 27.95 -3.88 3.08
N VAL A 166 28.21 -2.69 2.53
CA VAL A 166 29.51 -2.28 2.00
C VAL A 166 30.52 -2.30 3.14
N LYS A 167 31.65 -2.99 2.93
CA LYS A 167 32.78 -3.01 3.87
C LYS A 167 33.79 -1.92 3.45
N PRO A 168 34.61 -1.39 4.38
CA PRO A 168 35.65 -0.39 4.09
C PRO A 168 36.87 -0.99 3.37
N SER A 169 36.63 -1.72 2.28
CA SER A 169 37.63 -2.36 1.42
C SER A 169 37.08 -2.41 0.00
N ASP A 170 37.95 -2.59 -1.00
CA ASP A 170 37.52 -2.77 -2.39
C ASP A 170 36.42 -3.87 -2.46
N TRP A 171 35.26 -3.48 -2.95
CA TRP A 171 34.06 -4.31 -2.96
C TRP A 171 33.34 -4.12 -4.29
N SER A 172 32.86 -5.19 -4.89
CA SER A 172 32.07 -5.10 -6.12
C SER A 172 30.84 -5.99 -6.05
N ILE A 173 29.82 -5.62 -6.81
CA ILE A 173 28.62 -6.41 -7.01
C ILE A 173 28.28 -6.48 -8.49
N ASP A 174 27.97 -7.69 -8.92
CA ASP A 174 27.42 -7.99 -10.24
C ASP A 174 25.95 -8.41 -10.12
N TRP A 175 25.04 -7.54 -10.56
CA TRP A 175 23.61 -7.78 -10.47
C TRP A 175 22.88 -7.45 -11.78
N SER A 176 22.30 -8.45 -12.42
CA SER A 176 21.44 -8.34 -13.62
C SER A 176 21.90 -7.31 -14.68
N GLY A 177 23.20 -7.26 -14.99
CA GLY A 177 23.76 -6.34 -15.99
C GLY A 177 24.40 -5.06 -15.43
N LEU A 178 24.38 -4.86 -14.11
CA LEU A 178 25.14 -3.85 -13.38
C LEU A 178 26.43 -4.46 -12.82
N TRP A 179 27.57 -3.84 -13.13
CA TRP A 179 28.81 -4.00 -12.38
C TRP A 179 29.02 -2.72 -11.57
N LEU A 180 28.92 -2.81 -10.24
CA LEU A 180 29.12 -1.67 -9.34
C LEU A 180 30.34 -1.95 -8.47
N VAL A 181 31.31 -1.04 -8.52
CA VAL A 181 32.58 -1.14 -7.77
C VAL A 181 32.62 -0.05 -6.71
N VAL A 182 33.00 -0.40 -5.49
CA VAL A 182 33.34 0.52 -4.41
C VAL A 182 34.86 0.49 -4.24
N LEU A 183 35.50 1.65 -4.34
CA LEU A 183 36.94 1.82 -4.19
C LEU A 183 37.24 2.70 -2.99
N ASP A 184 38.05 2.18 -2.06
CA ASP A 184 38.49 2.90 -0.87
C ASP A 184 39.84 3.59 -1.08
N LYS A 185 40.72 3.01 -1.92
CA LYS A 185 42.09 3.50 -2.15
C LYS A 185 42.42 3.58 -3.64
N ASP A 186 43.39 4.44 -3.96
CA ASP A 186 43.93 4.61 -5.32
C ASP A 186 44.94 3.48 -5.67
N THR A 187 44.51 2.22 -5.60
CA THR A 187 45.28 1.03 -6.03
C THR A 187 45.14 0.82 -7.56
N ASP A 188 45.63 -0.30 -8.08
CA ASP A 188 45.45 -0.70 -9.48
C ASP A 188 43.97 -1.04 -9.76
N ILE A 189 43.20 -0.03 -10.18
CA ILE A 189 41.76 -0.15 -10.43
C ILE A 189 41.44 -0.97 -11.69
N SER A 190 42.42 -1.32 -12.53
CA SER A 190 42.21 -2.01 -13.80
C SER A 190 41.53 -3.37 -13.64
N LEU A 191 41.92 -4.11 -12.60
CA LEU A 191 41.32 -5.40 -12.25
C LEU A 191 39.89 -5.25 -11.73
N ALA A 192 39.63 -4.19 -10.96
CA ALA A 192 38.32 -3.91 -10.38
C ALA A 192 37.28 -3.48 -11.43
N LEU A 193 37.71 -2.80 -12.50
CA LEU A 193 36.84 -2.32 -13.58
C LEU A 193 36.62 -3.37 -14.69
N ASN A 194 37.33 -4.49 -14.67
CA ASN A 194 37.21 -5.52 -15.69
C ASN A 194 35.91 -6.33 -15.52
N ALA A 195 34.85 -5.90 -16.20
CA ALA A 195 33.54 -6.53 -16.16
C ALA A 195 33.13 -7.04 -17.55
N THR A 196 32.87 -8.33 -17.67
CA THR A 196 32.44 -8.94 -18.94
C THR A 196 30.92 -9.15 -18.94
N GLY A 197 30.23 -8.60 -19.94
CA GLY A 197 28.80 -8.87 -20.17
C GLY A 197 27.81 -8.02 -19.37
N CYS A 198 28.27 -7.00 -18.63
CA CYS A 198 27.41 -5.98 -18.03
C CYS A 198 27.06 -4.88 -19.05
N HIS A 199 25.90 -4.25 -18.94
CA HIS A 199 25.56 -3.07 -19.75
C HIS A 199 25.79 -1.75 -19.01
N THR A 200 25.90 -1.79 -17.68
CA THR A 200 26.12 -0.60 -16.86
C THR A 200 27.28 -0.85 -15.89
N LEU A 201 28.31 -0.01 -15.98
CA LEU A 201 29.47 -0.01 -15.09
C LEU A 201 29.42 1.27 -14.22
N GLY A 202 29.28 1.11 -12.90
CA GLY A 202 29.25 2.19 -11.93
C GLY A 202 30.39 2.10 -10.92
N VAL A 203 30.86 3.25 -10.44
CA VAL A 203 31.92 3.31 -9.42
C VAL A 203 31.47 4.18 -8.25
N LEU A 204 31.72 3.73 -7.02
CA LEU A 204 31.51 4.48 -5.79
C LEU A 204 32.86 4.72 -5.12
N VAL A 205 33.14 5.95 -4.72
CA VAL A 205 34.43 6.33 -4.15
C VAL A 205 34.29 7.24 -2.94
N SER A 206 35.30 7.23 -2.08
CA SER A 206 35.47 8.25 -1.04
C SER A 206 35.76 9.62 -1.66
N SER A 207 35.32 10.70 -0.99
CA SER A 207 35.64 12.07 -1.40
C SER A 207 37.14 12.35 -1.47
N GLU A 208 37.96 11.63 -0.70
CA GLU A 208 39.43 11.75 -0.69
C GLU A 208 40.07 11.47 -2.07
N LEU A 209 39.45 10.61 -2.88
CA LEU A 209 39.92 10.28 -4.24
C LEU A 209 39.53 11.36 -5.27
N ILE A 210 38.58 12.24 -4.94
CA ILE A 210 38.05 13.28 -5.82
C ILE A 210 38.04 14.63 -5.08
N ASN A 211 39.21 15.05 -4.59
CA ASN A 211 39.36 16.33 -3.88
C ASN A 211 39.06 17.56 -4.75
N ASN A 212 39.16 17.44 -6.09
CA ASN A 212 38.69 18.43 -7.07
C ASN A 212 38.39 17.72 -8.41
N LEU A 213 37.11 17.70 -8.79
CA LEU A 213 36.68 17.08 -10.04
C LEU A 213 37.12 17.95 -11.24
N SER A 214 38.06 17.45 -12.01
CA SER A 214 38.60 18.12 -13.21
C SER A 214 39.11 17.06 -14.19
N LYS A 215 39.33 17.47 -15.45
CA LYS A 215 39.90 16.58 -16.47
C LYS A 215 41.28 16.07 -16.09
N ASP A 216 42.08 16.87 -15.38
CA ASP A 216 43.45 16.51 -14.98
C ASP A 216 43.51 15.62 -13.72
N ASN A 217 42.35 15.27 -13.14
CA ASN A 217 42.31 14.43 -11.95
C ASN A 217 42.88 13.02 -12.27
N PRO A 218 43.89 12.53 -11.52
CA PRO A 218 44.53 11.24 -11.80
C PRO A 218 43.56 10.05 -11.80
N PHE A 219 42.56 10.06 -10.92
CA PHE A 219 41.53 9.03 -10.86
C PHE A 219 40.64 9.07 -12.11
N HIS A 220 40.23 10.27 -12.54
CA HIS A 220 39.46 10.46 -13.77
C HIS A 220 40.22 9.94 -15.00
N GLN A 221 41.51 10.24 -15.12
CA GLN A 221 42.36 9.78 -16.22
C GLN A 221 42.45 8.24 -16.30
N LYS A 222 42.51 7.56 -15.15
CA LYS A 222 42.47 6.09 -15.11
C LYS A 222 41.13 5.52 -15.60
N LEU A 223 40.01 6.16 -15.25
CA LEU A 223 38.68 5.77 -15.75
C LEU A 223 38.56 6.00 -17.27
N LEU A 224 39.10 7.10 -17.78
CA LEU A 224 39.13 7.37 -19.23
C LEU A 224 39.94 6.34 -19.99
N ALA A 225 41.15 6.02 -19.52
CA ALA A 225 41.98 4.99 -20.15
C ALA A 225 41.27 3.62 -20.20
N HIS A 226 40.48 3.28 -19.18
CA HIS A 226 39.61 2.11 -19.22
C HIS A 226 38.50 2.25 -20.27
N ASN A 227 37.78 3.38 -20.28
CA ASN A 227 36.67 3.60 -21.22
C ASN A 227 37.09 3.60 -22.69
N GLU A 228 38.32 3.98 -23.01
CA GLU A 228 38.85 3.93 -24.38
C GLU A 228 39.06 2.50 -24.90
N THR A 229 39.28 1.54 -24.01
CA THR A 229 39.64 0.15 -24.36
C THR A 229 38.57 -0.87 -24.00
N SER A 230 37.57 -0.48 -23.20
CA SER A 230 36.53 -1.36 -22.66
C SER A 230 35.25 -1.33 -23.49
N SER A 231 34.63 -2.50 -23.67
CA SER A 231 33.28 -2.62 -24.26
C SER A 231 32.17 -2.13 -23.32
N THR A 232 32.49 -1.87 -22.05
CA THR A 232 31.55 -1.48 -21.00
C THR A 232 32.10 -0.25 -20.28
N PRO A 233 31.94 0.96 -20.85
CA PRO A 233 32.50 2.15 -20.26
C PRO A 233 31.83 2.47 -18.91
N VAL A 234 32.64 2.99 -17.98
CA VAL A 234 32.19 3.56 -16.71
C VAL A 234 31.19 4.66 -17.01
N SER A 235 29.95 4.44 -16.56
CA SER A 235 28.82 5.33 -16.85
C SER A 235 28.66 6.41 -15.77
N PHE A 236 28.92 6.07 -14.51
CA PHE A 236 28.79 7.01 -13.41
C PHE A 236 29.77 6.76 -12.25
N VAL A 237 30.02 7.83 -11.49
CA VAL A 237 30.82 7.85 -10.27
C VAL A 237 30.03 8.53 -9.15
N GLY A 238 29.68 7.77 -8.10
CA GLY A 238 29.08 8.30 -6.87
C GLY A 238 30.14 8.60 -5.82
N ILE A 239 30.11 9.79 -5.22
CA ILE A 239 31.13 10.27 -4.29
C ILE A 239 30.58 10.33 -2.88
N PHE A 240 31.00 9.40 -2.01
CA PHE A 240 30.60 9.39 -0.60
C PHE A 240 31.00 10.70 0.10
N ASN A 241 30.15 11.19 1.00
CA ASN A 241 30.38 12.40 1.81
C ASN A 241 30.61 13.67 0.97
N SER A 242 30.02 13.75 -0.23
CA SER A 242 30.10 14.90 -1.12
C SER A 242 28.71 15.40 -1.50
N ASN A 243 28.49 16.71 -1.44
CA ASN A 243 27.26 17.35 -1.91
C ASN A 243 27.35 17.80 -3.39
N ALA A 244 28.31 17.27 -4.14
CA ALA A 244 28.54 17.67 -5.53
C ALA A 244 27.27 17.47 -6.38
N SER A 245 26.84 18.53 -7.08
CA SER A 245 25.81 18.44 -8.11
C SER A 245 26.27 17.51 -9.24
N LEU A 246 25.31 16.92 -9.98
CA LEU A 246 25.62 16.12 -11.15
C LEU A 246 26.51 16.91 -12.13
N GLN A 247 27.73 16.42 -12.38
CA GLN A 247 28.67 16.95 -13.36
C GLN A 247 29.01 15.84 -14.36
N ARG A 248 29.22 16.21 -15.63
CA ARG A 248 29.64 15.25 -16.66
C ARG A 248 31.01 15.63 -17.20
N LEU A 249 31.95 14.70 -17.10
CA LEU A 249 33.29 14.83 -17.68
C LEU A 249 33.52 13.65 -18.61
N ASP A 250 33.75 13.94 -19.89
CA ASP A 250 34.16 12.97 -20.90
C ASP A 250 33.26 11.71 -20.93
N GLY A 251 31.95 11.94 -20.83
CA GLY A 251 30.90 10.91 -20.88
C GLY A 251 30.57 10.24 -19.54
N ILE A 252 31.33 10.51 -18.48
CA ILE A 252 31.13 9.93 -17.14
C ILE A 252 30.33 10.91 -16.25
N ALA A 253 29.25 10.43 -15.64
CA ALA A 253 28.43 11.19 -14.71
C ALA A 253 28.96 11.12 -13.26
N TYR A 254 29.37 12.26 -12.69
CA TYR A 254 29.81 12.37 -11.29
C TYR A 254 28.72 13.01 -10.44
N PHE A 255 28.43 12.43 -9.27
CA PHE A 255 27.45 13.00 -8.35
C PHE A 255 27.80 12.71 -6.88
N GLY A 256 27.41 13.63 -6.02
CA GLY A 256 27.59 13.52 -4.58
C GLY A 256 26.59 12.59 -3.90
N LEU A 257 27.07 11.82 -2.93
CA LEU A 257 26.30 10.94 -2.04
C LEU A 257 26.31 11.50 -0.61
N ALA A 258 25.72 12.68 -0.44
CA ALA A 258 25.47 13.33 0.83
C ALA A 258 24.24 14.25 0.71
N GLN A 259 23.44 14.36 1.78
CA GLN A 259 22.38 15.38 1.86
C GLN A 259 22.10 15.75 3.32
N GLY A 260 22.59 16.91 3.77
CA GLY A 260 22.34 17.39 5.13
C GLY A 260 20.96 18.04 5.31
N LYS A 261 20.27 17.72 6.40
CA LYS A 261 19.18 18.58 6.97
C LYS A 261 19.72 19.67 7.92
N SER A 262 21.02 19.64 8.23
CA SER A 262 21.74 20.52 9.17
C SER A 262 23.26 20.38 8.95
N ASP A 263 24.06 21.38 9.33
CA ASP A 263 25.54 21.39 9.26
C ASP A 263 26.20 20.23 10.03
N ASN A 264 25.47 19.55 10.93
CA ASN A 264 25.96 18.38 11.68
C ASN A 264 25.56 17.01 11.06
N ASP A 265 24.83 17.00 9.94
CA ASP A 265 24.10 15.82 9.43
C ASP A 265 24.49 15.44 7.98
N ILE A 266 25.69 15.84 7.55
CA ILE A 266 26.17 15.79 6.15
C ILE A 266 26.30 14.35 5.61
N ASN A 267 26.08 13.30 6.41
CA ASN A 267 26.44 11.92 6.04
C ASN A 267 25.25 10.98 5.75
N SER A 268 23.99 11.43 5.86
CA SER A 268 22.82 10.59 5.59
C SER A 268 22.25 10.81 4.19
N PHE A 269 21.95 9.73 3.47
CA PHE A 269 21.22 9.78 2.19
C PHE A 269 20.44 8.49 1.96
N THR A 270 19.35 8.59 1.20
CA THR A 270 18.59 7.43 0.68
C THR A 270 18.20 7.72 -0.76
N LEU A 271 18.67 6.87 -1.67
CA LEU A 271 18.42 7.01 -3.11
C LEU A 271 18.01 5.69 -3.74
N VAL A 272 17.14 5.78 -4.74
CA VAL A 272 16.71 4.68 -5.60
C VAL A 272 17.51 4.75 -6.88
N MET A 273 18.17 3.66 -7.24
CA MET A 273 18.88 3.50 -8.50
C MET A 273 18.02 2.69 -9.47
N ASN A 274 17.60 3.29 -10.57
CA ASN A 274 16.93 2.60 -11.67
C ASN A 274 17.97 2.26 -12.73
N VAL A 275 18.23 0.97 -12.92
CA VAL A 275 19.20 0.46 -13.89
C VAL A 275 18.44 -0.23 -15.01
N ASP A 276 18.55 0.33 -16.21
CA ASP A 276 18.01 -0.25 -17.45
C ASP A 276 19.16 -0.58 -18.40
N VAL A 277 18.86 -1.34 -19.46
CA VAL A 277 19.87 -1.75 -20.46
C VAL A 277 20.55 -0.54 -21.09
N GLU A 278 19.76 0.47 -21.44
CA GLU A 278 20.23 1.67 -22.17
C GLU A 278 20.35 2.92 -21.29
N SER A 279 19.74 2.93 -20.10
CA SER A 279 19.71 4.12 -19.25
C SER A 279 19.91 3.79 -17.77
N THR A 280 20.33 4.78 -16.99
CA THR A 280 20.46 4.63 -15.54
C THR A 280 20.12 5.95 -14.87
N SER A 281 19.23 5.93 -13.89
CA SER A 281 18.89 7.12 -13.10
C SER A 281 19.02 6.87 -11.60
N ALA A 282 19.26 7.95 -10.86
CA ALA A 282 19.31 7.96 -9.41
C ALA A 282 18.28 8.96 -8.87
N PHE A 283 17.36 8.52 -8.03
CA PHE A 283 16.32 9.34 -7.44
C PHE A 283 16.53 9.48 -5.94
N PHE A 284 16.79 10.71 -5.48
CA PHE A 284 16.93 11.03 -4.06
C PHE A 284 15.55 11.20 -3.43
N ILE A 285 15.18 10.32 -2.52
CA ILE A 285 13.85 10.29 -1.88
C ILE A 285 13.62 11.54 -1.05
N SER A 286 14.61 11.94 -0.24
CA SER A 286 14.48 13.08 0.70
C SER A 286 14.41 14.45 -0.01
N GLY A 287 14.89 14.54 -1.25
CA GLY A 287 14.95 15.79 -2.03
C GLY A 287 14.06 15.83 -3.27
N ASN A 288 13.35 14.75 -3.58
CA ASN A 288 12.56 14.57 -4.81
C ASN A 288 13.35 14.95 -6.08
N LYS A 289 14.63 14.55 -6.13
CA LYS A 289 15.58 14.95 -7.16
C LYS A 289 16.03 13.72 -7.95
N GLU A 290 15.75 13.70 -9.24
CA GLU A 290 16.22 12.66 -10.15
C GLU A 290 17.48 13.12 -10.92
N LEU A 291 18.48 12.24 -10.98
CA LEU A 291 19.72 12.42 -11.74
C LEU A 291 19.79 11.38 -12.84
N MET A 292 20.04 11.81 -14.08
CA MET A 292 20.30 10.91 -15.21
C MET A 292 21.79 10.57 -15.27
N LEU A 293 22.14 9.33 -14.93
CA LEU A 293 23.52 8.86 -14.82
C LEU A 293 24.04 8.27 -16.14
N LYS A 294 23.21 7.49 -16.83
CA LYS A 294 23.48 6.97 -18.19
C LYS A 294 22.30 7.35 -19.09
N GLU A 295 22.58 8.04 -20.19
CA GLU A 295 21.57 8.43 -21.16
C GLU A 295 21.50 7.40 -22.31
N PRO A 296 20.31 7.10 -22.85
CA PRO A 296 20.19 6.22 -24.00
C PRO A 296 20.88 6.85 -25.23
N PRO A 297 21.55 6.05 -26.09
CA PRO A 297 22.26 6.57 -27.24
C PRO A 297 21.33 7.33 -28.19
N LEU A 298 21.64 8.59 -28.44
CA LEU A 298 20.88 9.50 -29.31
C LEU A 298 21.15 9.24 -30.80
N GLN A 299 21.06 7.99 -31.28
CA GLN A 299 21.21 7.70 -32.70
C GLN A 299 20.31 6.52 -33.14
N GLY A 300 19.09 6.83 -33.54
CA GLY A 300 18.22 5.88 -34.25
C GLY A 300 16.75 6.25 -34.18
N LYS A 301 16.17 6.65 -35.33
CA LYS A 301 14.71 6.77 -35.62
C LYS A 301 13.84 7.21 -34.43
N ARG A 302 13.54 8.52 -34.33
CA ARG A 302 12.57 9.09 -33.38
C ARG A 302 11.25 8.31 -33.41
N THR A 303 11.03 7.47 -32.40
CA THR A 303 9.70 7.00 -32.04
C THR A 303 9.03 8.09 -31.21
N CYS A 304 7.69 8.11 -31.21
CA CYS A 304 6.87 9.07 -30.47
C CYS A 304 7.10 9.05 -28.93
N GLN A 305 7.97 8.15 -28.43
CA GLN A 305 8.34 8.00 -27.02
C GLN A 305 9.12 9.20 -26.47
N ASP A 306 10.01 9.82 -27.26
CA ASP A 306 10.75 11.01 -26.81
C ASP A 306 9.82 12.22 -26.61
N CYS A 307 8.81 12.36 -27.47
CA CYS A 307 7.81 13.41 -27.36
C CYS A 307 6.97 13.24 -26.08
N ARG A 308 6.60 11.99 -25.75
CA ARG A 308 5.91 11.62 -24.50
C ARG A 308 6.78 11.93 -23.29
N ARG A 309 8.05 11.52 -23.31
CA ARG A 309 9.01 11.77 -22.22
C ARG A 309 9.18 13.25 -21.90
N LEU A 310 9.23 14.12 -22.91
CA LEU A 310 9.30 15.58 -22.71
C LEU A 310 8.04 16.12 -22.00
N ALA A 311 6.86 15.65 -22.43
CA ALA A 311 5.60 16.02 -21.78
C ALA A 311 5.50 15.48 -20.33
N GLU A 312 5.98 14.27 -20.08
CA GLU A 312 6.03 13.66 -18.73
C GLU A 312 6.93 14.44 -17.77
N LYS A 313 8.04 15.01 -18.28
CA LYS A 313 8.93 15.90 -17.52
C LYS A 313 8.35 17.29 -17.26
N GLY A 314 7.12 17.57 -17.72
CA GLY A 314 6.47 18.87 -17.58
C GLY A 314 6.91 19.92 -18.61
N ALA A 315 7.80 19.56 -19.56
CA ALA A 315 8.22 20.42 -20.66
C ALA A 315 7.18 20.41 -21.78
N TYR A 316 5.96 20.84 -21.49
CA TYR A 316 4.78 20.68 -22.35
C TYR A 316 4.94 21.34 -23.73
N GLU A 317 5.43 22.58 -23.79
CA GLU A 317 5.62 23.30 -25.06
C GLU A 317 6.72 22.65 -25.94
N GLU A 318 7.80 22.17 -25.32
CA GLU A 318 8.86 21.43 -26.01
C GLU A 318 8.38 20.07 -26.51
N GLY A 319 7.58 19.37 -25.70
CA GLY A 319 6.91 18.13 -26.08
C GLY A 319 5.98 18.35 -27.27
N ILE A 320 5.12 19.39 -27.23
CA ILE A 320 4.25 19.76 -28.35
C ILE A 320 5.08 20.06 -29.61
N LYS A 321 6.17 20.80 -29.49
CA LYS A 321 7.08 21.06 -30.62
C LYS A 321 7.67 19.78 -31.18
N ALA A 322 8.08 18.84 -30.33
CA ALA A 322 8.59 17.55 -30.74
C ALA A 322 7.51 16.71 -31.45
N TYR A 323 6.27 16.68 -30.96
CA TYR A 323 5.16 16.02 -31.64
C TYR A 323 4.87 16.64 -33.02
N LYS A 324 4.86 17.98 -33.13
CA LYS A 324 4.67 18.67 -34.42
C LYS A 324 5.76 18.30 -35.42
N GLN A 325 7.02 18.29 -35.00
CA GLN A 325 8.13 17.84 -35.84
C GLN A 325 7.99 16.37 -36.25
N PHE A 326 7.57 15.50 -35.33
CA PHE A 326 7.32 14.08 -35.62
C PHE A 326 6.25 13.92 -36.72
N ILE A 327 5.15 14.66 -36.63
CA ILE A 327 4.08 14.67 -37.63
C ILE A 327 4.61 15.10 -39.00
N GLU A 328 5.41 16.18 -39.05
CA GLU A 328 5.97 16.71 -40.29
C GLU A 328 6.96 15.75 -40.96
N SER A 329 7.84 15.11 -40.17
CA SER A 329 8.90 14.24 -40.68
C SER A 329 8.46 12.81 -40.99
N ASN A 330 7.26 12.38 -40.56
CA ASN A 330 6.81 10.99 -40.65
C ASN A 330 5.42 10.85 -41.30
N LYS A 331 5.15 11.55 -42.41
CA LYS A 331 3.86 11.43 -43.12
C LYS A 331 3.51 9.96 -43.43
N GLY A 332 2.27 9.56 -43.12
CA GLY A 332 1.77 8.19 -43.32
C GLY A 332 2.16 7.17 -42.23
N ASN A 333 2.91 7.58 -41.20
CA ASN A 333 3.17 6.77 -40.03
C ASN A 333 1.88 6.51 -39.22
N TYR A 334 1.71 5.28 -38.73
CA TYR A 334 0.54 4.84 -37.98
C TYR A 334 0.38 5.49 -36.61
N GLN A 335 1.38 6.23 -36.10
CA GLN A 335 1.34 6.93 -34.80
C GLN A 335 1.04 8.43 -34.92
N ILE A 336 0.69 8.92 -36.13
CA ILE A 336 0.40 10.36 -36.30
C ILE A 336 -0.90 10.74 -35.60
N ASP A 337 -1.92 9.88 -35.63
CA ASP A 337 -3.17 10.09 -34.93
C ASP A 337 -2.98 10.11 -33.41
N ASP A 338 -2.14 9.21 -32.86
CA ASP A 338 -1.66 9.27 -31.47
C ASP A 338 -1.02 10.62 -31.13
N ALA A 339 -0.18 11.16 -32.02
CA ALA A 339 0.51 12.43 -31.80
C ALA A 339 -0.46 13.63 -31.81
N TYR A 340 -1.47 13.62 -32.70
CA TYR A 340 -2.53 14.64 -32.71
C TYR A 340 -3.31 14.62 -31.39
N PHE A 341 -3.69 13.43 -30.92
CA PHE A 341 -4.40 13.28 -29.65
C PHE A 341 -3.53 13.74 -28.47
N ALA A 342 -2.25 13.36 -28.44
CA ALA A 342 -1.33 13.75 -27.38
C ALA A 342 -1.13 15.27 -27.29
N ILE A 343 -0.99 15.97 -28.44
CA ILE A 343 -0.92 17.44 -28.44
C ILE A 343 -2.23 18.04 -27.87
N ALA A 344 -3.38 17.53 -28.31
CA ALA A 344 -4.67 18.00 -27.81
C ALA A 344 -4.81 17.78 -26.29
N GLU A 345 -4.41 16.61 -25.77
CA GLU A 345 -4.46 16.27 -24.36
C GLU A 345 -3.53 17.15 -23.51
N ILE A 346 -2.35 17.52 -24.01
CA ILE A 346 -1.46 18.45 -23.31
C ILE A 346 -2.12 19.83 -23.19
N TYR A 347 -2.69 20.36 -24.27
CA TYR A 347 -3.42 21.62 -24.21
C TYR A 347 -4.66 21.55 -23.29
N ASP A 348 -5.38 20.43 -23.32
CA ASP A 348 -6.61 20.19 -22.55
C ASP A 348 -6.33 20.07 -21.04
N SER A 349 -5.41 19.19 -20.65
CA SER A 349 -5.26 18.73 -19.26
C SER A 349 -4.07 19.30 -18.51
N LYS A 350 -3.06 19.84 -19.23
CA LYS A 350 -1.82 20.34 -18.62
C LYS A 350 -1.73 21.86 -18.70
N LEU A 351 -1.99 22.41 -19.88
CA LEU A 351 -1.94 23.85 -20.14
C LEU A 351 -3.30 24.54 -19.95
N PHE A 352 -4.40 23.77 -19.95
CA PHE A 352 -5.79 24.27 -19.88
C PHE A 352 -6.11 25.32 -20.94
N GLN A 353 -5.51 25.18 -22.12
CA GLN A 353 -5.69 26.02 -23.30
C GLN A 353 -6.69 25.34 -24.26
N PHE A 354 -7.97 25.44 -23.91
CA PHE A 354 -9.05 24.74 -24.60
C PHE A 354 -9.24 25.07 -26.08
N PRO A 355 -9.04 26.33 -26.56
CA PRO A 355 -9.13 26.62 -27.99
C PRO A 355 -8.14 25.79 -28.83
N GLN A 356 -6.89 25.70 -28.37
CA GLN A 356 -5.85 24.90 -29.00
C GLN A 356 -6.15 23.40 -28.88
N ALA A 357 -6.63 22.94 -27.72
CA ALA A 357 -7.06 21.55 -27.55
C ALA A 357 -8.15 21.17 -28.56
N LEU A 358 -9.19 22.01 -28.71
CA LEU A 358 -10.26 21.81 -29.69
C LEU A 358 -9.74 21.82 -31.12
N GLU A 359 -8.79 22.68 -31.47
CA GLU A 359 -8.15 22.67 -32.79
C GLU A 359 -7.55 21.30 -33.10
N TRP A 360 -6.73 20.77 -32.18
CA TRP A 360 -6.04 19.48 -32.38
C TRP A 360 -6.99 18.28 -32.35
N TYR A 361 -7.97 18.26 -31.45
CA TYR A 361 -9.00 17.21 -31.47
C TYR A 361 -9.82 17.24 -32.77
N ASN A 362 -10.23 18.41 -33.25
CA ASN A 362 -11.00 18.50 -34.50
C ASN A 362 -10.17 18.08 -35.72
N ARG A 363 -8.87 18.44 -35.73
CA ARG A 363 -7.95 17.97 -36.77
C ARG A 363 -7.79 16.45 -36.77
N LEU A 364 -7.72 15.81 -35.60
CA LEU A 364 -7.69 14.34 -35.49
C LEU A 364 -8.95 13.73 -36.11
N VAL A 365 -10.13 14.23 -35.75
CA VAL A 365 -11.42 13.73 -36.25
C VAL A 365 -11.55 13.92 -37.77
N LYS A 366 -11.05 15.04 -38.30
CA LYS A 366 -11.09 15.36 -39.72
C LYS A 366 -10.11 14.54 -40.55
N ASP A 367 -8.84 14.52 -40.13
CA ASP A 367 -7.74 13.95 -40.92
C ASP A 367 -7.65 12.41 -40.73
N PHE A 368 -8.13 11.89 -39.60
CA PHE A 368 -8.06 10.47 -39.21
C PHE A 368 -9.41 9.94 -38.72
N SER A 369 -10.46 10.11 -39.53
CA SER A 369 -11.84 9.75 -39.16
C SER A 369 -12.06 8.28 -38.76
N SER A 370 -11.18 7.36 -39.19
CA SER A 370 -11.20 5.93 -38.83
C SER A 370 -10.34 5.58 -37.61
N SER A 371 -9.66 6.54 -36.97
CA SER A 371 -8.81 6.27 -35.81
C SER A 371 -9.64 5.81 -34.60
N SER A 372 -9.08 4.90 -33.80
CA SER A 372 -9.70 4.42 -32.55
C SER A 372 -9.81 5.52 -31.48
N LEU A 373 -9.11 6.64 -31.64
CA LEU A 373 -9.13 7.78 -30.73
C LEU A 373 -10.25 8.80 -31.02
N VAL A 374 -10.90 8.71 -32.18
CA VAL A 374 -11.99 9.63 -32.58
C VAL A 374 -13.15 9.66 -31.57
N PRO A 375 -13.64 8.52 -31.03
CA PRO A 375 -14.69 8.55 -30.02
C PRO A 375 -14.30 9.33 -28.76
N LEU A 376 -13.04 9.17 -28.29
CA LEU A 376 -12.54 9.86 -27.12
C LEU A 376 -12.36 11.37 -27.38
N ALA A 377 -11.82 11.72 -28.55
CA ALA A 377 -11.69 13.11 -28.99
C ALA A 377 -13.07 13.79 -29.08
N ASN A 378 -14.07 13.13 -29.67
CA ASN A 378 -15.44 13.66 -29.75
C ASN A 378 -16.06 13.86 -28.36
N GLN A 379 -15.80 12.96 -27.41
CA GLN A 379 -16.25 13.14 -26.03
C GLN A 379 -15.63 14.40 -25.40
N ARG A 380 -14.32 14.60 -25.60
CA ARG A 380 -13.62 15.80 -25.10
C ARG A 380 -14.09 17.07 -25.79
N ILE A 381 -14.22 17.06 -27.12
CA ILE A 381 -14.77 18.19 -27.90
C ILE A 381 -16.14 18.60 -27.38
N SER A 382 -17.04 17.63 -27.21
CA SER A 382 -18.39 17.87 -26.71
C SER A 382 -18.36 18.48 -25.30
N TYR A 383 -17.56 17.91 -24.40
CA TYR A 383 -17.39 18.43 -23.04
C TYR A 383 -16.88 19.87 -23.02
N ILE A 384 -15.76 20.13 -23.68
CA ILE A 384 -15.12 21.46 -23.72
C ILE A 384 -16.05 22.48 -24.38
N SER A 385 -16.69 22.11 -25.50
CA SER A 385 -17.60 23.01 -26.22
C SER A 385 -18.88 23.32 -25.44
N ASN A 386 -19.36 22.39 -24.62
CA ASN A 386 -20.55 22.61 -23.78
C ASN A 386 -20.28 23.62 -22.64
N TYR A 387 -19.02 23.74 -22.19
CA TYR A 387 -18.58 24.61 -21.09
C TYR A 387 -17.61 25.71 -21.59
N ASN A 388 -17.96 26.35 -22.70
CA ASN A 388 -17.17 27.40 -23.35
C ASN A 388 -17.50 28.83 -22.88
N ASP A 389 -18.33 28.98 -21.87
CA ASP A 389 -18.72 30.27 -21.32
C ASP A 389 -17.54 31.01 -20.68
N ALA A 390 -17.62 32.35 -20.69
CA ALA A 390 -16.59 33.24 -20.16
C ALA A 390 -15.16 32.89 -20.63
N ASP A 391 -15.02 32.61 -21.93
CA ASP A 391 -13.75 32.24 -22.57
C ASP A 391 -13.06 31.05 -21.89
N PHE A 392 -13.84 30.04 -21.49
CA PHE A 392 -13.38 28.83 -20.80
C PHE A 392 -12.74 29.08 -19.43
N LYS A 393 -12.77 30.31 -18.87
CA LYS A 393 -12.15 30.61 -17.57
C LYS A 393 -12.66 29.74 -16.42
N PRO A 394 -13.99 29.51 -16.27
CA PRO A 394 -14.51 28.62 -15.23
C PRO A 394 -14.03 27.18 -15.43
N LEU A 395 -14.02 26.71 -16.67
CA LEU A 395 -13.55 25.37 -17.04
C LEU A 395 -12.07 25.18 -16.72
N ALA A 396 -11.23 26.16 -17.07
CA ALA A 396 -9.79 26.11 -16.80
C ALA A 396 -9.49 26.07 -15.31
N ALA A 397 -10.18 26.93 -14.54
CA ALA A 397 -10.03 26.95 -13.09
C ALA A 397 -10.47 25.61 -12.47
N PHE A 398 -11.63 25.08 -12.88
CA PHE A 398 -12.16 23.82 -12.35
C PHE A 398 -11.26 22.62 -12.69
N GLU A 399 -10.83 22.48 -13.95
CA GLU A 399 -9.97 21.37 -14.37
C GLU A 399 -8.61 21.41 -13.67
N ARG A 400 -8.01 22.60 -13.53
CA ARG A 400 -6.76 22.78 -12.78
C ARG A 400 -6.91 22.40 -11.31
N ILE A 401 -7.96 22.88 -10.64
CA ILE A 401 -8.23 22.56 -9.24
C ILE A 401 -8.42 21.05 -9.07
N LYS A 402 -9.26 20.44 -9.90
CA LYS A 402 -9.60 19.02 -9.83
C LYS A 402 -8.40 18.10 -10.06
N THR A 403 -7.55 18.41 -11.04
CA THR A 403 -6.48 17.51 -11.49
C THR A 403 -5.14 17.77 -10.81
N GLN A 404 -4.84 19.02 -10.45
CA GLN A 404 -3.55 19.39 -9.87
C GLN A 404 -3.66 19.69 -8.38
N GLU A 405 -4.46 20.68 -8.00
CA GLU A 405 -4.49 21.17 -6.62
C GLU A 405 -5.09 20.16 -5.65
N PHE A 406 -6.19 19.50 -6.04
CA PHE A 406 -6.81 18.47 -5.21
C PHE A 406 -5.93 17.21 -5.07
N ALA A 407 -5.16 16.86 -6.11
CA ALA A 407 -4.21 15.75 -6.05
C ALA A 407 -3.09 16.02 -5.04
N LYS A 408 -2.54 17.24 -5.02
CA LYS A 408 -1.54 17.68 -4.04
C LYS A 408 -2.11 17.71 -2.61
N ALA A 409 -3.37 18.11 -2.46
CA ALA A 409 -4.03 18.19 -1.16
C ALA A 409 -4.39 16.82 -0.54
N LYS A 410 -4.26 15.71 -1.27
CA LYS A 410 -4.74 14.39 -0.84
C LYS A 410 -4.14 13.88 0.48
N SER A 411 -2.95 14.36 0.86
CA SER A 411 -2.27 13.98 2.10
C SER A 411 -2.86 14.59 3.38
N SER A 412 -3.66 15.67 3.27
CA SER A 412 -4.23 16.37 4.42
C SER A 412 -5.69 16.77 4.17
N GLN A 413 -6.56 16.40 5.12
CA GLN A 413 -7.98 16.77 5.09
C GLN A 413 -8.19 18.30 5.15
N GLU A 414 -7.32 19.02 5.85
CA GLU A 414 -7.37 20.49 5.92
C GLU A 414 -7.08 21.13 4.56
N ASN A 415 -6.03 20.64 3.88
CA ASN A 415 -5.70 21.10 2.53
C ASN A 415 -6.83 20.76 1.53
N GLN A 416 -7.48 19.61 1.69
CA GLN A 416 -8.64 19.27 0.84
C GLN A 416 -9.77 20.28 1.02
N VAL A 417 -10.11 20.66 2.26
CA VAL A 417 -11.15 21.66 2.52
C VAL A 417 -10.77 23.00 1.91
N MET A 418 -9.52 23.45 2.05
CA MET A 418 -9.03 24.67 1.42
C MET A 418 -9.20 24.65 -0.11
N VAL A 419 -8.90 23.52 -0.77
CA VAL A 419 -9.09 23.37 -2.22
C VAL A 419 -10.57 23.40 -2.62
N LEU A 420 -11.46 22.84 -1.79
CA LEU A 420 -12.91 22.92 -2.02
C LEU A 420 -13.43 24.35 -1.86
N ASP A 421 -12.88 25.12 -0.91
CA ASP A 421 -13.22 26.53 -0.71
C ASP A 421 -12.76 27.40 -1.90
N MET A 422 -11.57 27.14 -2.45
CA MET A 422 -11.13 27.79 -3.71
C MET A 422 -12.12 27.55 -4.86
N LEU A 423 -12.69 26.34 -4.96
CA LEU A 423 -13.69 26.06 -5.99
C LEU A 423 -15.03 26.75 -5.72
N ALA A 424 -15.41 26.94 -4.45
CA ALA A 424 -16.57 27.73 -4.08
C ALA A 424 -16.43 29.20 -4.46
N GLU A 425 -15.21 29.76 -4.38
CA GLU A 425 -14.92 31.12 -4.88
C GLU A 425 -15.10 31.23 -6.40
N ILE A 426 -14.69 30.22 -7.17
CA ILE A 426 -14.93 30.19 -8.62
C ILE A 426 -16.43 30.19 -8.94
N ILE A 427 -17.23 29.42 -8.19
CA ILE A 427 -18.70 29.43 -8.33
C ILE A 427 -19.25 30.83 -8.03
N ALA A 428 -18.73 31.52 -7.02
CA ALA A 428 -19.16 32.88 -6.67
C ALA A 428 -18.76 33.91 -7.74
N GLN A 429 -17.62 33.74 -8.39
CA GLN A 429 -17.15 34.61 -9.48
C GLN A 429 -17.93 34.38 -10.78
N TYR A 430 -18.34 33.15 -11.06
CA TYR A 430 -19.05 32.76 -12.29
C TYR A 430 -20.39 32.07 -12.00
N PRO A 431 -21.34 32.72 -11.32
CA PRO A 431 -22.56 32.08 -10.81
C PRO A 431 -23.50 31.59 -11.92
N ASN A 432 -23.43 32.19 -13.11
CA ASN A 432 -24.26 31.82 -14.26
C ASN A 432 -23.57 30.82 -15.20
N SER A 433 -22.38 30.32 -14.84
CA SER A 433 -21.67 29.36 -15.67
C SER A 433 -22.46 28.05 -15.78
N LYS A 434 -22.53 27.49 -16.99
CA LYS A 434 -23.15 26.17 -17.22
C LYS A 434 -22.44 25.05 -16.43
N LEU A 435 -21.21 25.31 -15.98
CA LEU A 435 -20.40 24.38 -15.22
C LEU A 435 -20.72 24.37 -13.72
N VAL A 436 -21.42 25.38 -13.18
CA VAL A 436 -21.72 25.46 -11.74
C VAL A 436 -22.40 24.19 -11.19
N PRO A 437 -23.43 23.62 -11.84
CA PRO A 437 -24.06 22.38 -11.34
C PRO A 437 -23.07 21.21 -11.25
N VAL A 438 -22.13 21.14 -12.20
CA VAL A 438 -21.07 20.12 -12.23
C VAL A 438 -20.05 20.35 -11.13
N MET A 439 -19.64 21.61 -10.89
CA MET A 439 -18.73 21.95 -9.80
C MET A 439 -19.36 21.65 -8.44
N GLN A 440 -20.63 22.01 -8.22
CA GLN A 440 -21.36 21.70 -6.99
C GLN A 440 -21.48 20.18 -6.76
N LEU A 441 -21.83 19.41 -7.79
CA LEU A 441 -21.84 17.95 -7.72
C LEU A 441 -20.46 17.40 -7.34
N TRP A 442 -19.39 17.92 -7.95
CA TRP A 442 -18.04 17.48 -7.65
C TRP A 442 -17.64 17.81 -6.20
N ILE A 443 -17.90 19.03 -5.73
CA ILE A 443 -17.64 19.46 -4.34
C ILE A 443 -18.36 18.56 -3.34
N ALA A 444 -19.65 18.30 -3.55
CA ALA A 444 -20.43 17.45 -2.66
C ALA A 444 -19.90 16.00 -2.63
N ASN A 445 -19.47 15.47 -3.79
CA ASN A 445 -18.81 14.16 -3.88
C ASN A 445 -17.46 14.10 -3.15
N GLN A 446 -16.75 15.20 -2.99
CA GLN A 446 -15.56 15.24 -2.14
C GLN A 446 -15.94 15.36 -0.66
N TYR A 447 -16.92 16.21 -0.34
CA TYR A 447 -17.37 16.38 1.03
C TYR A 447 -17.96 15.11 1.64
N GLN A 448 -18.60 14.21 0.90
CA GLN A 448 -19.13 12.95 1.49
C GLN A 448 -18.04 12.11 2.19
N LEU A 449 -16.76 12.26 1.82
CA LEU A 449 -15.62 11.57 2.44
C LEU A 449 -15.04 12.33 3.64
N ILE A 450 -15.32 13.63 3.74
CA ILE A 450 -14.70 14.59 4.68
C ILE A 450 -15.70 15.00 5.77
N ASN A 451 -16.88 15.46 5.34
CA ASN A 451 -17.94 16.01 6.17
C ASN A 451 -19.30 15.77 5.51
N VAL A 452 -20.06 14.82 6.08
CA VAL A 452 -21.38 14.40 5.60
C VAL A 452 -22.39 15.55 5.55
N GLU A 453 -22.44 16.39 6.57
CA GLU A 453 -23.41 17.50 6.62
C GLU A 453 -23.16 18.52 5.51
N LYS A 454 -21.89 18.89 5.29
CA LYS A 454 -21.50 19.79 4.18
C LYS A 454 -21.85 19.17 2.83
N ALA A 455 -21.64 17.87 2.64
CA ALA A 455 -21.98 17.19 1.39
C ALA A 455 -23.48 17.31 1.09
N ILE A 456 -24.32 17.05 2.11
CA ILE A 456 -25.77 17.11 1.99
C ILE A 456 -26.26 18.53 1.74
N ASP A 457 -25.68 19.55 2.39
CA ASP A 457 -25.99 20.95 2.14
C ASP A 457 -25.69 21.35 0.68
N VAL A 458 -24.52 20.96 0.15
CA VAL A 458 -24.15 21.25 -1.24
C VAL A 458 -25.06 20.51 -2.23
N TYR A 459 -25.38 19.23 -2.00
CA TYR A 459 -26.34 18.50 -2.83
C TYR A 459 -27.74 19.13 -2.81
N ALA A 460 -28.21 19.54 -1.64
CA ALA A 460 -29.53 20.18 -1.50
C ALA A 460 -29.56 21.53 -2.24
N LYS A 461 -28.50 22.35 -2.12
CA LYS A 461 -28.36 23.60 -2.88
C LYS A 461 -28.37 23.35 -4.38
N LEU A 462 -27.64 22.34 -4.86
CA LEU A 462 -27.60 21.95 -6.27
C LEU A 462 -29.00 21.64 -6.82
N ILE A 463 -29.77 20.76 -6.16
CA ILE A 463 -31.11 20.38 -6.63
C ILE A 463 -32.08 21.57 -6.57
N ASN A 464 -31.99 22.40 -5.54
CA ASN A 464 -32.89 23.56 -5.38
C ASN A 464 -32.61 24.67 -6.39
N GLN A 465 -31.33 24.91 -6.73
CA GLN A 465 -30.92 25.97 -7.66
C GLN A 465 -30.98 25.52 -9.12
N TYR A 466 -30.77 24.22 -9.37
CA TYR A 466 -30.69 23.64 -10.72
C TYR A 466 -31.60 22.41 -10.84
N PRO A 467 -32.93 22.59 -10.77
CA PRO A 467 -33.88 21.48 -10.81
C PRO A 467 -33.79 20.65 -12.11
N ASP A 468 -33.47 21.31 -13.24
CA ASP A 468 -33.35 20.69 -14.56
C ASP A 468 -31.96 20.08 -14.82
N PHE A 469 -31.09 19.99 -13.80
CA PHE A 469 -29.78 19.37 -13.96
C PHE A 469 -29.93 17.90 -14.37
N SER A 470 -29.28 17.49 -15.46
CA SER A 470 -29.47 16.14 -16.05
C SER A 470 -29.16 14.99 -15.09
N LYS A 471 -28.41 15.26 -14.01
CA LYS A 471 -28.03 14.30 -12.97
C LYS A 471 -28.81 14.44 -11.66
N THR A 472 -29.89 15.20 -11.60
CA THR A 472 -30.71 15.36 -10.37
C THR A 472 -31.06 14.02 -9.72
N ASN A 473 -31.43 13.01 -10.52
CA ASN A 473 -31.68 11.65 -10.04
C ASN A 473 -30.47 10.99 -9.36
N GLU A 474 -29.27 11.16 -9.94
CA GLU A 474 -28.01 10.67 -9.38
C GLU A 474 -27.70 11.39 -8.05
N VAL A 475 -27.94 12.70 -7.98
CA VAL A 475 -27.71 13.51 -6.78
C VAL A 475 -28.57 13.03 -5.61
N LEU A 476 -29.86 12.77 -5.85
CA LEU A 476 -30.78 12.29 -4.82
C LEU A 476 -30.35 10.93 -4.24
N ILE A 477 -29.91 10.01 -5.11
CA ILE A 477 -29.35 8.73 -4.67
C ILE A 477 -28.08 8.97 -3.85
N LYS A 478 -27.16 9.81 -4.34
CA LYS A 478 -25.92 10.14 -3.63
C LYS A 478 -26.13 10.76 -2.27
N MET A 479 -27.17 11.58 -2.07
CA MET A 479 -27.53 12.09 -0.74
C MET A 479 -27.89 10.95 0.22
N GLY A 480 -28.73 10.01 -0.22
CA GLY A 480 -29.08 8.83 0.58
C GLY A 480 -27.87 7.91 0.84
N GLU A 481 -27.04 7.68 -0.17
CA GLU A 481 -25.78 6.92 -0.06
C GLU A 481 -24.78 7.57 0.89
N THR A 482 -24.72 8.90 0.92
CA THR A 482 -23.81 9.64 1.83
C THR A 482 -24.16 9.33 3.28
N TYR A 483 -25.44 9.41 3.67
CA TYR A 483 -25.88 9.01 5.01
C TYR A 483 -25.73 7.51 5.27
N TYR A 484 -26.06 6.68 4.27
CA TYR A 484 -25.93 5.22 4.36
C TYR A 484 -24.47 4.80 4.63
N ASN A 485 -23.52 5.29 3.84
CA ASN A 485 -22.10 4.96 3.98
C ASN A 485 -21.53 5.43 5.32
N ASN A 486 -22.08 6.49 5.89
CA ASN A 486 -21.72 6.97 7.22
C ASN A 486 -22.52 6.31 8.38
N SER A 487 -23.24 5.22 8.10
CA SER A 487 -24.05 4.49 9.08
C SER A 487 -25.17 5.31 9.76
N GLN A 488 -25.58 6.41 9.16
CA GLN A 488 -26.70 7.23 9.61
C GLN A 488 -28.00 6.75 8.95
N TRP A 489 -28.41 5.53 9.30
CA TRP A 489 -29.47 4.80 8.59
C TRP A 489 -30.83 5.49 8.65
N ASP A 490 -31.18 6.12 9.78
CA ASP A 490 -32.46 6.82 9.93
C ASP A 490 -32.55 8.03 8.98
N ARG A 491 -31.48 8.82 8.88
CA ARG A 491 -31.42 9.95 7.93
C ARG A 491 -31.36 9.49 6.48
N ALA A 492 -30.62 8.41 6.21
CA ALA A 492 -30.63 7.79 4.88
C ALA A 492 -32.05 7.36 4.49
N TYR A 493 -32.80 6.76 5.43
CA TYR A 493 -34.19 6.35 5.24
C TYR A 493 -35.07 7.54 4.85
N GLU A 494 -35.00 8.64 5.61
CA GLU A 494 -35.78 9.85 5.34
C GLU A 494 -35.51 10.43 3.94
N ILE A 495 -34.23 10.54 3.55
CA ILE A 495 -33.83 11.03 2.22
C ILE A 495 -34.35 10.12 1.11
N TYR A 496 -34.17 8.81 1.25
CA TYR A 496 -34.62 7.86 0.24
C TYR A 496 -36.15 7.82 0.11
N VAL A 497 -36.89 7.87 1.22
CA VAL A 497 -38.36 7.94 1.19
C VAL A 497 -38.83 9.20 0.48
N LYS A 498 -38.20 10.35 0.78
CA LYS A 498 -38.51 11.61 0.10
C LYS A 498 -38.18 11.55 -1.40
N ALA A 499 -37.05 10.97 -1.78
CA ALA A 499 -36.68 10.82 -3.18
C ALA A 499 -37.63 9.86 -3.93
N ALA A 500 -38.03 8.74 -3.32
CA ALA A 500 -38.97 7.78 -3.93
C ALA A 500 -40.39 8.33 -4.08
N SER A 501 -40.83 9.23 -3.18
CA SER A 501 -42.14 9.87 -3.29
C SER A 501 -42.17 10.98 -4.35
N GLN A 502 -41.06 11.69 -4.54
CA GLN A 502 -40.94 12.77 -5.52
C GLN A 502 -40.65 12.27 -6.94
N TYR A 503 -39.93 11.14 -7.09
CA TYR A 503 -39.46 10.65 -8.38
C TYR A 503 -39.83 9.19 -8.59
N SER A 504 -40.97 8.97 -9.27
CA SER A 504 -41.56 7.64 -9.49
C SER A 504 -40.63 6.68 -10.26
N ASN A 505 -39.80 7.21 -11.15
CA ASN A 505 -38.80 6.46 -11.91
C ASN A 505 -37.64 5.92 -11.05
N LEU A 506 -37.41 6.47 -9.85
CA LEU A 506 -36.37 6.01 -8.92
C LEU A 506 -36.89 4.99 -7.91
N LYS A 507 -38.21 4.78 -7.86
CA LYS A 507 -38.86 3.97 -6.82
C LYS A 507 -38.27 2.57 -6.70
N GLU A 508 -38.08 1.86 -7.80
CA GLU A 508 -37.56 0.48 -7.77
C GLU A 508 -36.12 0.42 -7.24
N THR A 509 -35.24 1.30 -7.74
CA THR A 509 -33.85 1.40 -7.26
C THR A 509 -33.80 1.72 -5.76
N ILE A 510 -34.61 2.70 -5.33
CA ILE A 510 -34.66 3.15 -3.94
C ILE A 510 -35.30 2.10 -3.01
N ASP A 511 -36.33 1.38 -3.44
CA ASP A 511 -37.00 0.35 -2.64
C ASP A 511 -36.01 -0.73 -2.17
N SER A 512 -35.07 -1.10 -3.04
CA SER A 512 -33.99 -2.03 -2.67
C SER A 512 -33.09 -1.49 -1.55
N GLN A 513 -32.78 -0.18 -1.59
CA GLN A 513 -31.96 0.50 -0.58
C GLN A 513 -32.74 0.68 0.73
N LEU A 514 -34.02 1.06 0.66
CA LEU A 514 -34.90 1.16 1.83
C LEU A 514 -35.02 -0.18 2.56
N LYS A 515 -35.14 -1.30 1.84
CA LYS A 515 -35.12 -2.64 2.44
C LYS A 515 -33.80 -2.92 3.18
N ARG A 516 -32.65 -2.55 2.60
CA ARG A 516 -31.34 -2.69 3.25
C ARG A 516 -31.24 -1.83 4.50
N ILE A 517 -31.67 -0.58 4.43
CA ILE A 517 -31.68 0.37 5.54
C ILE A 517 -32.55 -0.12 6.69
N LYS A 518 -33.79 -0.55 6.42
CA LYS A 518 -34.70 -1.09 7.45
C LYS A 518 -34.07 -2.27 8.18
N ARG A 519 -33.42 -3.19 7.46
CA ARG A 519 -32.69 -4.31 8.09
C ARG A 519 -31.56 -3.81 8.99
N ASN A 520 -30.75 -2.85 8.55
CA ASN A 520 -29.67 -2.30 9.36
C ASN A 520 -30.19 -1.62 10.64
N ILE A 521 -31.30 -0.87 10.56
CA ILE A 521 -31.95 -0.25 11.72
C ILE A 521 -32.42 -1.33 12.70
N VAL A 522 -33.13 -2.35 12.21
CA VAL A 522 -33.62 -3.46 13.04
C VAL A 522 -32.47 -4.19 13.73
N ARG A 523 -31.34 -4.41 13.04
CA ARG A 523 -30.16 -5.04 13.65
C ARG A 523 -29.58 -4.23 14.80
N ILE A 524 -29.49 -2.92 14.63
CA ILE A 524 -29.01 -2.04 15.69
C ILE A 524 -29.97 -2.07 16.89
N GLN A 525 -31.28 -2.05 16.64
CA GLN A 525 -32.29 -2.17 17.69
C GLN A 525 -32.18 -3.52 18.43
N LEU A 526 -32.08 -4.63 17.69
CA LEU A 526 -31.88 -5.96 18.27
C LEU A 526 -30.57 -6.05 19.07
N ASN A 527 -29.50 -5.41 18.60
CA ASN A 527 -28.26 -5.32 19.35
C ASN A 527 -28.48 -4.64 20.71
N TYR A 528 -29.14 -3.47 20.74
CA TYR A 528 -29.41 -2.79 22.02
C TYR A 528 -30.37 -3.60 22.93
N ILE A 529 -31.40 -4.21 22.36
CA ILE A 529 -32.36 -5.03 23.11
C ILE A 529 -31.66 -6.24 23.74
N THR A 530 -30.88 -6.99 22.95
CA THR A 530 -30.15 -8.18 23.43
C THR A 530 -29.09 -7.81 24.48
N GLN A 531 -28.40 -6.68 24.33
CA GLN A 531 -27.49 -6.16 25.36
C GLN A 531 -28.22 -5.81 26.66
N ALA A 532 -29.34 -5.07 26.56
CA ALA A 532 -30.13 -4.71 27.73
C ALA A 532 -30.65 -5.93 28.50
N ILE A 533 -31.09 -6.98 27.78
CA ILE A 533 -31.50 -8.26 28.37
C ILE A 533 -30.33 -8.92 29.11
N LEU A 534 -29.15 -9.00 28.50
CA LEU A 534 -27.97 -9.60 29.13
C LEU A 534 -27.55 -8.84 30.40
N TYR A 535 -27.54 -7.49 30.37
CA TYR A 535 -27.24 -6.68 31.54
C TYR A 535 -28.29 -6.83 32.64
N LEU A 536 -29.58 -6.94 32.29
CA LEU A 536 -30.64 -7.19 33.27
C LEU A 536 -30.47 -8.56 33.94
N ILE A 537 -30.17 -9.60 33.16
CA ILE A 537 -29.91 -10.94 33.71
C ILE A 537 -28.70 -10.90 34.65
N LEU A 538 -27.61 -10.26 34.24
CA LEU A 538 -26.41 -10.11 35.07
C LEU A 538 -26.69 -9.33 36.37
N LEU A 539 -27.44 -8.23 36.28
CA LEU A 539 -27.84 -7.44 37.45
C LEU A 539 -28.67 -8.27 38.43
N VAL A 540 -29.67 -9.02 37.93
CA VAL A 540 -30.48 -9.93 38.75
C VAL A 540 -29.61 -11.05 39.34
N MET A 541 -28.60 -11.53 38.61
CA MET A 541 -27.66 -12.51 39.15
C MET A 541 -26.90 -12.00 40.37
N ILE A 542 -26.43 -10.74 40.31
CA ILE A 542 -25.66 -10.06 41.36
C ILE A 542 -26.54 -9.70 42.57
N LEU A 543 -27.74 -9.15 42.34
CA LEU A 543 -28.61 -8.64 43.41
C LEU A 543 -29.24 -9.73 44.28
N LEU A 544 -29.31 -10.97 43.80
CA LEU A 544 -29.92 -12.06 44.54
C LEU A 544 -28.89 -12.73 45.44
N PRO A 545 -29.21 -12.96 46.74
CA PRO A 545 -28.26 -13.50 47.70
C PRO A 545 -27.75 -14.88 47.25
N PRO A 546 -26.44 -15.13 47.30
CA PRO A 546 -25.86 -16.40 46.87
C PRO A 546 -26.28 -17.50 47.85
N ARG A 547 -27.14 -18.43 47.42
CA ARG A 547 -27.21 -19.75 48.05
C ARG A 547 -26.18 -20.63 47.38
N GLU A 548 -25.12 -20.95 48.13
CA GLU A 548 -24.05 -21.91 47.81
C GLU A 548 -23.81 -22.13 46.32
N LEU A 549 -23.30 -21.11 45.62
CA LEU A 549 -22.60 -21.35 44.36
C LEU A 549 -21.34 -22.13 44.69
N LYS A 550 -21.44 -23.47 44.69
CA LYS A 550 -20.27 -24.34 44.88
C LYS A 550 -19.31 -24.08 43.71
N PHE A 551 -18.27 -23.31 43.99
CA PHE A 551 -17.18 -22.98 43.05
C PHE A 551 -16.44 -24.22 42.51
N SER A 552 -16.70 -25.41 43.06
CA SER A 552 -16.16 -26.68 42.59
C SER A 552 -16.52 -27.02 41.13
N GLY A 553 -17.58 -26.41 40.57
CA GLY A 553 -18.05 -26.64 39.20
C GLY A 553 -17.35 -25.84 38.08
N TRP A 554 -16.42 -24.93 38.38
CA TRP A 554 -15.77 -24.13 37.34
C TRP A 554 -14.91 -24.99 36.41
N LYS A 555 -14.26 -26.04 36.93
CA LYS A 555 -13.47 -26.99 36.11
C LYS A 555 -14.32 -27.65 35.02
N THR A 556 -15.57 -28.01 35.32
CA THR A 556 -16.53 -28.56 34.35
C THR A 556 -16.98 -27.53 33.31
N LEU A 557 -17.19 -26.26 33.70
CA LEU A 557 -17.50 -25.19 32.76
C LEU A 557 -16.30 -24.88 31.84
N LEU A 558 -15.08 -24.88 32.38
CA LEU A 558 -13.84 -24.69 31.61
C LEU A 558 -13.61 -25.84 30.63
N LEU A 559 -13.80 -27.08 31.07
CA LEU A 559 -13.70 -28.26 30.20
C LEU A 559 -14.76 -28.19 29.09
N GLY A 560 -16.00 -27.84 29.43
CA GLY A 560 -17.07 -27.61 28.46
C GLY A 560 -16.71 -26.52 27.45
N PHE A 561 -16.10 -25.42 27.89
CA PHE A 561 -15.63 -24.36 27.00
C PHE A 561 -14.60 -24.88 26.00
N ILE A 562 -13.57 -25.58 26.48
CA ILE A 562 -12.48 -26.11 25.63
C ILE A 562 -13.04 -27.09 24.60
N ILE A 563 -13.96 -27.98 24.99
CA ILE A 563 -14.59 -28.95 24.08
C ILE A 563 -15.40 -28.21 23.00
N ASN A 564 -16.28 -27.30 23.39
CA ASN A 564 -17.10 -26.54 22.45
C ASN A 564 -16.24 -25.70 21.50
N PHE A 565 -15.24 -25.00 22.03
CA PHE A 565 -14.31 -24.22 21.24
C PHE A 565 -13.58 -25.10 20.22
N THR A 566 -13.06 -26.25 20.64
CA THR A 566 -12.33 -27.16 19.75
C THR A 566 -13.23 -27.69 18.63
N LEU A 567 -14.46 -28.09 18.95
CA LEU A 567 -15.43 -28.57 17.96
C LEU A 567 -15.82 -27.47 16.97
N LEU A 568 -16.23 -26.30 17.47
CA LEU A 568 -16.60 -25.17 16.63
C LEU A 568 -15.42 -24.71 15.77
N PHE A 569 -14.21 -24.65 16.35
CA PHE A 569 -13.00 -24.29 15.63
C PHE A 569 -12.69 -25.30 14.52
N PHE A 570 -12.82 -26.60 14.78
CA PHE A 570 -12.62 -27.63 13.76
C PHE A 570 -13.60 -27.49 12.60
N PHE A 571 -14.90 -27.30 12.88
CA PHE A 571 -15.89 -27.08 11.83
C PHE A 571 -15.66 -25.77 11.07
N SER A 572 -15.37 -24.68 11.77
CA SER A 572 -15.03 -23.41 11.13
C SER A 572 -13.75 -23.50 10.29
N TRP A 573 -12.78 -24.31 10.69
CA TRP A 573 -11.55 -24.55 9.94
C TRP A 573 -11.77 -25.26 8.60
N ILE A 574 -12.77 -26.16 8.54
CA ILE A 574 -13.21 -26.82 7.30
C ILE A 574 -13.76 -25.77 6.32
N TYR A 575 -14.59 -24.84 6.81
CA TYR A 575 -15.22 -23.78 6.02
C TYR A 575 -14.46 -22.45 6.07
N ARG A 576 -13.15 -22.47 6.32
CA ARG A 576 -12.35 -21.25 6.56
C ARG A 576 -12.34 -20.27 5.39
N GLU A 577 -12.64 -20.73 4.18
CA GLU A 577 -12.71 -19.91 2.96
C GLU A 577 -13.89 -18.92 2.98
N GLU A 578 -14.95 -19.21 3.75
CA GLU A 578 -16.12 -18.32 3.92
C GLU A 578 -15.88 -17.20 4.94
N PHE A 579 -14.74 -17.22 5.64
CA PHE A 579 -14.35 -16.18 6.58
C PHE A 579 -13.31 -15.26 5.96
N PRO A 580 -13.38 -13.93 6.16
CA PRO A 580 -12.46 -13.00 5.52
C PRO A 580 -11.10 -12.96 6.22
N SER A 581 -11.00 -13.50 7.44
CA SER A 581 -9.73 -13.68 8.12
C SER A 581 -9.81 -14.80 9.17
N VAL A 582 -8.67 -15.48 9.39
CA VAL A 582 -8.51 -16.48 10.46
C VAL A 582 -8.72 -15.85 11.85
N GLN A 583 -8.34 -14.58 12.01
CA GLN A 583 -8.57 -13.84 13.26
C GLN A 583 -10.08 -13.65 13.52
N GLY A 584 -10.84 -13.20 12.53
CA GLY A 584 -12.29 -13.02 12.64
C GLY A 584 -13.01 -14.34 12.93
N MET A 585 -12.62 -15.43 12.25
CA MET A 585 -13.13 -16.77 12.51
C MET A 585 -12.88 -17.21 13.96
N THR A 586 -11.63 -17.07 14.44
CA THR A 586 -11.24 -17.45 15.81
C THR A 586 -12.03 -16.65 16.84
N LEU A 587 -12.18 -15.34 16.64
CA LEU A 587 -12.97 -14.48 17.53
C LEU A 587 -14.44 -14.88 17.54
N LEU A 588 -15.02 -15.23 16.39
CA LEU A 588 -16.42 -15.68 16.33
C LEU A 588 -16.59 -16.98 17.11
N VAL A 589 -15.73 -17.97 16.87
CA VAL A 589 -15.75 -19.25 17.59
C VAL A 589 -15.62 -19.04 19.10
N LEU A 590 -14.74 -18.13 19.52
CA LEU A 590 -14.59 -17.74 20.92
C LEU A 590 -15.91 -17.18 21.47
N ALA A 591 -16.52 -16.22 20.79
CA ALA A 591 -17.77 -15.58 21.22
C ALA A 591 -18.94 -16.57 21.31
N LEU A 592 -19.08 -17.46 20.33
CA LEU A 592 -20.12 -18.50 20.33
C LEU A 592 -19.90 -19.49 21.50
N SER A 593 -18.65 -19.90 21.73
CA SER A 593 -18.29 -20.78 22.85
C SER A 593 -18.58 -20.12 24.19
N THR A 594 -18.29 -18.83 24.35
CA THR A 594 -18.62 -18.08 25.57
C THR A 594 -20.13 -17.97 25.78
N ALA A 595 -20.92 -17.73 24.73
CA ALA A 595 -22.38 -17.65 24.82
C ALA A 595 -22.99 -18.97 25.32
N ILE A 596 -22.50 -20.11 24.80
CA ILE A 596 -22.91 -21.44 25.26
C ILE A 596 -22.64 -21.62 26.75
N ILE A 597 -21.42 -21.33 27.21
CA ILE A 597 -21.05 -21.53 28.62
C ILE A 597 -21.81 -20.58 29.55
N LEU A 598 -21.98 -19.32 29.15
CA LEU A 598 -22.74 -18.35 29.93
C LEU A 598 -24.22 -18.75 30.02
N SER A 599 -24.80 -19.33 28.96
CA SER A 599 -26.18 -19.85 28.99
C SER A 599 -26.39 -20.97 30.00
N VAL A 600 -25.44 -21.91 30.09
CA VAL A 600 -25.47 -23.03 31.04
C VAL A 600 -25.30 -22.50 32.47
N PHE A 601 -24.37 -21.56 32.65
CA PHE A 601 -24.15 -20.92 33.93
C PHE A 601 -25.39 -20.15 34.43
N THR A 602 -26.05 -19.39 33.55
CA THR A 602 -27.32 -18.73 33.86
C THR A 602 -28.38 -19.76 34.25
N ALA A 603 -28.56 -20.84 33.47
CA ALA A 603 -29.56 -21.85 33.76
C ALA A 603 -29.36 -22.48 35.14
N ILE A 604 -28.14 -22.93 35.45
CA ILE A 604 -27.80 -23.53 36.75
C ILE A 604 -28.05 -22.52 37.88
N THR A 605 -27.63 -21.27 37.70
CA THR A 605 -27.77 -20.22 38.72
C THR A 605 -29.23 -19.99 39.09
N PHE A 606 -30.11 -19.90 38.09
CA PHE A 606 -31.53 -19.63 38.33
C PHE A 606 -32.33 -20.86 38.73
N THR A 607 -31.93 -22.07 38.32
CA THR A 607 -32.53 -23.32 38.83
C THR A 607 -32.27 -23.53 40.31
N ASN A 608 -31.08 -23.16 40.79
CA ASN A 608 -30.70 -23.31 42.20
C ASN A 608 -31.23 -22.19 43.11
N LYS A 609 -31.76 -21.11 42.53
CA LYS A 609 -32.34 -19.98 43.27
C LYS A 609 -33.79 -20.28 43.67
N SER A 610 -34.16 -19.92 44.90
CA SER A 610 -35.44 -20.27 45.54
C SER A 610 -36.63 -19.38 45.10
N PHE A 611 -36.70 -19.00 43.82
CA PHE A 611 -37.81 -18.17 43.30
C PHE A 611 -39.15 -18.88 43.40
N PHE A 612 -39.16 -20.20 43.17
CA PHE A 612 -40.36 -21.02 43.21
C PHE A 612 -40.21 -22.10 44.28
N LYS A 613 -41.27 -22.33 45.06
CA LYS A 613 -41.34 -23.48 45.99
C LYS A 613 -41.34 -24.82 45.24
N ASN A 614 -41.84 -24.83 44.01
CA ASN A 614 -41.88 -26.03 43.16
C ASN A 614 -40.56 -26.15 42.37
N ARG A 615 -39.86 -27.27 42.59
CA ARG A 615 -38.59 -27.59 41.90
C ARG A 615 -38.75 -27.63 40.38
N PHE A 616 -39.87 -28.12 39.87
CA PHE A 616 -40.13 -28.16 38.42
C PHE A 616 -40.20 -26.76 37.82
N LEU A 617 -40.90 -25.83 38.49
CA LEU A 617 -40.98 -24.43 38.06
C LEU A 617 -39.60 -23.73 38.08
N SER A 618 -38.74 -24.06 39.05
CA SER A 618 -37.38 -23.52 39.10
C SER A 618 -36.50 -24.01 37.94
N ILE A 619 -36.59 -25.29 37.59
CA ILE A 619 -35.88 -25.86 36.43
C ILE A 619 -36.35 -25.21 35.13
N LEU A 620 -37.67 -25.10 34.94
CA LEU A 620 -38.26 -24.49 33.76
C LEU A 620 -37.81 -23.04 33.59
N PHE A 621 -37.84 -22.26 34.67
CA PHE A 621 -37.43 -20.86 34.67
C PHE A 621 -35.93 -20.69 34.39
N GLY A 622 -35.07 -21.50 35.03
CA GLY A 622 -33.63 -21.48 34.78
C GLY A 622 -33.30 -21.82 33.31
N ASN A 623 -33.89 -22.89 32.77
CA ASN A 623 -33.68 -23.26 31.37
C ASN A 623 -34.15 -22.17 30.40
N LEU A 624 -35.32 -21.55 30.65
CA LEU A 624 -35.81 -20.45 29.84
C LEU A 624 -34.81 -19.28 29.80
N LEU A 625 -34.29 -18.87 30.96
CA LEU A 625 -33.34 -17.77 31.04
C LEU A 625 -31.96 -18.13 30.43
N GLY A 626 -31.56 -19.40 30.54
CA GLY A 626 -30.41 -19.94 29.82
C GLY A 626 -30.58 -19.82 28.31
N VAL A 627 -31.72 -20.25 27.76
CA VAL A 627 -32.01 -20.13 26.31
C VAL A 627 -32.02 -18.66 25.86
N ILE A 628 -32.61 -17.76 26.65
CA ILE A 628 -32.58 -16.31 26.36
C ILE A 628 -31.13 -15.79 26.33
N THR A 629 -30.31 -16.19 27.31
CA THR A 629 -28.89 -15.81 27.37
C THR A 629 -28.13 -16.35 26.15
N LEU A 630 -28.41 -17.58 25.74
CA LEU A 630 -27.80 -18.19 24.55
C LEU A 630 -28.13 -17.40 23.30
N ILE A 631 -29.42 -17.15 23.03
CA ILE A 631 -29.87 -16.43 21.83
C ILE A 631 -29.27 -15.02 21.79
N CYS A 632 -29.30 -14.30 22.92
CA CYS A 632 -28.72 -12.96 22.99
C CYS A 632 -27.21 -12.98 22.80
N GLY A 633 -26.50 -13.92 23.44
CA GLY A 633 -25.05 -14.05 23.33
C GLY A 633 -24.58 -14.44 21.92
N LEU A 634 -25.28 -15.38 21.28
CA LEU A 634 -25.01 -15.76 19.88
C LEU A 634 -25.23 -14.57 18.94
N TYR A 635 -26.34 -13.82 19.12
CA TYR A 635 -26.61 -12.62 18.35
C TYR A 635 -25.51 -11.57 18.52
N GLN A 636 -25.08 -11.29 19.76
CA GLN A 636 -24.01 -10.34 20.04
C GLN A 636 -22.68 -10.75 19.41
N GLY A 637 -22.31 -12.03 19.53
CA GLY A 637 -21.09 -12.57 18.91
C GLY A 637 -21.09 -12.38 17.39
N ILE A 638 -22.21 -12.70 16.73
CA ILE A 638 -22.34 -12.52 15.28
C ILE A 638 -22.39 -11.04 14.90
N TYR A 639 -23.14 -10.20 15.62
CA TYR A 639 -23.31 -8.78 15.30
C TYR A 639 -21.97 -8.02 15.28
N HIS A 640 -21.13 -8.21 16.30
CA HIS A 640 -19.87 -7.45 16.42
C HIS A 640 -18.73 -8.03 15.58
N ILE A 641 -18.75 -9.33 15.29
CA ILE A 641 -17.64 -9.99 14.60
C ILE A 641 -17.95 -10.21 13.12
N TYR A 642 -19.20 -10.57 12.80
CA TYR A 642 -19.60 -10.95 11.45
C TYR A 642 -21.07 -10.62 11.11
N VAL A 643 -21.40 -9.33 11.04
CA VAL A 643 -22.77 -8.84 10.79
C VAL A 643 -23.38 -9.39 9.48
N HIS A 644 -22.56 -9.81 8.52
CA HIS A 644 -23.01 -10.41 7.26
C HIS A 644 -23.81 -11.70 7.45
N TYR A 645 -23.54 -12.50 8.48
CA TYR A 645 -24.35 -13.71 8.73
C TYR A 645 -25.77 -13.40 9.21
N LEU A 646 -26.00 -12.22 9.79
CA LEU A 646 -27.37 -11.77 10.06
C LEU A 646 -28.14 -11.51 8.75
N VAL A 647 -27.45 -11.08 7.69
CA VAL A 647 -28.06 -10.90 6.35
C VAL A 647 -28.56 -12.22 5.78
N VAL A 648 -27.78 -13.29 5.91
CA VAL A 648 -28.13 -14.62 5.39
C VAL A 648 -29.35 -15.19 6.12
N LEU A 649 -29.48 -14.90 7.41
CA LEU A 649 -30.62 -15.34 8.24
C LEU A 649 -31.87 -14.47 8.05
N GLY A 650 -31.85 -13.48 7.15
CA GLY A 650 -32.97 -12.56 6.94
C GLY A 650 -33.21 -11.58 8.09
N LEU A 651 -32.25 -11.45 9.01
CA LEU A 651 -32.29 -10.60 10.19
C LEU A 651 -31.62 -9.24 9.97
#